data_AF-A0A832R0T0-F1
#
_entry.id   AF-A0A832R0T0-F1
#
_cell.length_a   1.000
_cell.length_b   1.000
_cell.length_c   1.000
_cell.angle_alpha   90.00
_cell.angle_beta   90.00
_cell.angle_gamma   90.00
#
_symmetry.space_group_name_H-M   'P 1'
#
loop_
_entity.id
_entity.type
_entity.pdbx_description
1 polymer ?
#
loop_
_entity_poly.entity_id
_entity_poly.type
_entity_poly.pdbx_seq_one_letter_code
_entity_poly.pdbx_strand_id
1 'polypeptide(L)'
;MRKSIFLSLILCLSSTILFSQKKTLDHTVYDSWKSLTNTNVSDKGNVITSLIAPQEGDTTLFIQRIDPKNSKLGSSKNFERVTSYRLSHDGRWTVALIKAPLAERRQARIDKKKKEDMPQDSLLIIDNLTFDSYKIPGVKSYRTANEFNSHITYTVSPTNDSVKNSAKQKDVLILRNLFTQEEDSFKHSKEHIFNKYGNSFVAIIEPDTKDTTDYKRVVFKDLKLNNQITISSEPLEYKSLAFNEEGDKLVYLATPDTSKIVQKAYDIRYYTTGADSAIIIADSDTKGLPDNWLFNENASPSFSKDGTRILVGAAPPKEPEDTTIVNFEMATLDIWHWRDPVIQPQQLKELRREESRTYLGLIYTNQKDEFIPLASKTMPYASISNEGDGRYALVWSNLPYLLESQWDLSSKTDVMIVDLENMDAREVGKPLNGRPSFSPLGNYIYWWNDDAKHWFSHDNRKGIIKNLTEDIEVNFWDEKNDVPRTPGSYGIASWGENDEYILINDMFDIWKIYPSEIKKPENITLGKGRNDSITFRYVNLDREKRYIEPKDELLLSAFNNISKERGYYTLKQSGRNPLKERVMDKYSFSGLLKAKDSELMLFQKSNFSTSPNLHITDNLWKSSTRLTDINPQMSHYNWGTAELFSWTSFADVPLQGIIYKPEDFDPTKKYPVMIYFYEKHSDNLYSYMTPAPSRSTINIPFFVSRGYIVFTPDIDYTVGQPGMDAYNSVVSGAEELIKFDWVDAENMAIQGQSWGGYQVAYLVTKTNMFKAAGSGAPVSNMTSAYGGIRWTTGRSRQYQYEKTQSRIGSTLSDSLDLYIKNSPVFFVKDIETPLLIMHNDNDGAVPWYQGIEMYMSMRRLGKPVWMLQYNNEEHNLIHRRNTKDLAIRLQQFFDHYLKGEPAPVWMTRGVPATEKGKTWGYDID
;
A
#
# COMPACT_ATOMS: atom_id res chain seq x y z
N MET A 1 -80.77 35.49 14.86
CA MET A 1 -79.92 34.27 15.01
C MET A 1 -79.30 33.90 13.67
N ARG A 2 -78.11 34.41 13.38
CA ARG A 2 -77.19 33.97 12.30
C ARG A 2 -75.91 34.82 12.42
N LYS A 3 -74.76 34.18 12.18
CA LYS A 3 -73.36 34.67 12.33
C LYS A 3 -72.79 34.51 13.74
N SER A 4 -72.04 33.42 13.93
CA SER A 4 -70.81 33.33 14.75
C SER A 4 -70.36 31.87 14.92
N ILE A 5 -70.15 31.11 13.84
CA ILE A 5 -69.40 29.84 13.87
C ILE A 5 -68.75 29.64 12.49
N PHE A 6 -67.73 30.42 12.14
CA PHE A 6 -66.90 30.14 10.95
C PHE A 6 -65.51 30.80 11.01
N LEU A 7 -64.93 30.99 12.21
CA LEU A 7 -63.61 31.61 12.35
C LEU A 7 -62.66 30.92 13.35
N SER A 8 -62.95 29.67 13.76
CA SER A 8 -62.10 28.96 14.74
C SER A 8 -61.65 27.57 14.28
N LEU A 9 -61.83 27.21 13.00
CA LEU A 9 -61.39 25.92 12.45
C LEU A 9 -60.39 26.02 11.27
N ILE A 10 -59.85 27.20 10.99
CA ILE A 10 -58.83 27.44 9.93
C ILE A 10 -57.47 27.85 10.54
N LEU A 11 -57.22 27.55 11.82
CA LEU A 11 -55.96 27.89 12.52
C LEU A 11 -55.19 26.68 13.09
N CYS A 12 -55.59 25.46 12.74
CA CYS A 12 -54.90 24.23 13.12
C CYS A 12 -54.71 23.31 11.91
N LEU A 13 -53.79 23.66 10.99
CA LEU A 13 -53.11 22.74 10.05
C LEU A 13 -52.14 23.51 9.14
N SER A 14 -51.23 24.27 9.76
CA SER A 14 -49.98 24.68 9.12
C SER A 14 -48.84 24.18 10.00
N SER A 15 -48.69 22.87 10.06
CA SER A 15 -47.42 22.24 10.47
C SER A 15 -46.40 22.57 9.40
N THR A 16 -45.79 23.75 9.48
CA THR A 16 -44.55 24.05 8.78
C THR A 16 -43.52 23.06 9.31
N ILE A 17 -43.24 22.02 8.53
CA ILE A 17 -42.07 21.17 8.74
C ILE A 17 -40.88 22.08 8.45
N LEU A 18 -40.40 22.77 9.47
CA LEU A 18 -39.08 23.41 9.45
C LEU A 18 -38.07 22.26 9.39
N PHE A 19 -37.66 21.88 8.20
CA PHE A 19 -36.45 21.06 8.05
C PHE A 19 -35.29 21.85 8.64
N SER A 20 -34.73 21.37 9.74
CA SER A 20 -33.49 21.92 10.30
C SER A 20 -32.42 21.89 9.20
N GLN A 21 -31.82 23.03 8.89
CA GLN A 21 -30.71 23.11 7.94
C GLN A 21 -29.59 22.18 8.42
N LYS A 22 -29.07 21.35 7.51
CA LYS A 22 -27.95 20.46 7.82
C LYS A 22 -26.70 21.28 8.16
N LYS A 23 -25.83 20.73 9.00
CA LYS A 23 -24.59 21.39 9.42
C LYS A 23 -23.60 21.45 8.26
N THR A 24 -22.82 22.52 8.19
CA THR A 24 -21.64 22.56 7.33
C THR A 24 -20.49 21.80 8.02
N LEU A 25 -19.68 21.09 7.26
CA LEU A 25 -18.46 20.46 7.79
C LEU A 25 -17.49 21.53 8.28
N ASP A 26 -16.94 21.30 9.48
CA ASP A 26 -15.85 22.08 10.05
C ASP A 26 -14.66 21.17 10.39
N HIS A 27 -13.56 21.73 10.89
CA HIS A 27 -12.35 20.93 11.19
C HIS A 27 -12.49 20.00 12.40
N THR A 28 -13.55 20.13 13.21
CA THR A 28 -13.77 19.30 14.41
C THR A 28 -14.24 17.89 14.07
N VAL A 29 -14.80 17.70 12.86
CA VAL A 29 -15.38 16.41 12.44
C VAL A 29 -14.32 15.33 12.21
N TYR A 30 -13.09 15.71 11.87
CA TYR A 30 -12.07 14.81 11.35
C TYR A 30 -11.70 13.67 12.30
N ASP A 31 -11.53 13.96 13.59
CA ASP A 31 -11.07 12.97 14.57
C ASP A 31 -12.08 11.83 14.73
N SER A 32 -13.37 12.16 14.68
CA SER A 32 -14.47 11.23 14.90
C SER A 32 -14.85 10.39 13.68
N TRP A 33 -14.40 10.77 12.49
CA TRP A 33 -14.77 10.07 11.26
C TRP A 33 -14.14 8.69 11.20
N LYS A 34 -14.94 7.68 10.89
CA LYS A 34 -14.57 6.27 11.02
C LYS A 34 -14.31 5.62 9.66
N SER A 35 -13.44 4.62 9.67
CA SER A 35 -13.21 3.69 8.56
C SER A 35 -13.23 2.24 9.07
N LEU A 36 -13.40 1.29 8.15
CA LEU A 36 -13.25 -0.14 8.44
C LEU A 36 -11.84 -0.59 8.10
N THR A 37 -11.22 -1.34 9.01
CA THR A 37 -9.87 -1.90 8.81
C THR A 37 -9.80 -3.33 9.32
N ASN A 38 -8.83 -4.10 8.81
CA ASN A 38 -8.59 -5.49 9.21
C ASN A 38 -9.86 -6.38 9.17
N THR A 39 -10.71 -6.26 8.15
CA THR A 39 -11.93 -7.08 8.02
C THR A 39 -11.57 -8.55 7.73
N ASN A 40 -12.17 -9.49 8.46
CA ASN A 40 -11.95 -10.93 8.32
C ASN A 40 -13.27 -11.71 8.41
N VAL A 41 -13.26 -12.92 7.85
CA VAL A 41 -14.35 -13.89 7.92
C VAL A 41 -13.78 -15.28 8.24
N SER A 42 -14.50 -16.08 9.03
CA SER A 42 -14.14 -17.48 9.25
C SER A 42 -14.38 -18.33 8.00
N ASP A 43 -13.74 -19.51 7.91
CA ASP A 43 -13.79 -20.38 6.74
C ASP A 43 -15.24 -20.74 6.36
N LYS A 44 -16.07 -21.05 7.35
CA LYS A 44 -17.49 -21.39 7.17
C LYS A 44 -18.41 -20.19 7.01
N GLY A 45 -17.90 -18.96 7.07
CA GLY A 45 -18.70 -17.74 6.97
C GLY A 45 -19.59 -17.44 8.18
N ASN A 46 -19.44 -18.18 9.29
CA ASN A 46 -20.30 -18.06 10.48
C ASN A 46 -19.92 -16.87 11.40
N VAL A 47 -18.73 -16.30 11.27
CA VAL A 47 -18.28 -15.14 12.04
C VAL A 47 -17.57 -14.14 11.12
N ILE A 48 -17.99 -12.89 11.22
CA ILE A 48 -17.39 -11.75 10.54
C ILE A 48 -16.84 -10.80 11.59
N THR A 49 -15.66 -10.26 11.34
CA THR A 49 -15.00 -9.31 12.23
C THR A 49 -14.47 -8.11 11.45
N SER A 50 -14.45 -6.93 12.05
CA SER A 50 -13.79 -5.75 11.48
C SER A 50 -13.45 -4.75 12.58
N LEU A 51 -12.39 -3.95 12.40
CA LEU A 51 -12.13 -2.78 13.25
C LEU A 51 -12.81 -1.55 12.67
N ILE A 52 -13.70 -0.95 13.47
CA ILE A 52 -14.23 0.39 13.24
C ILE A 52 -13.24 1.37 13.87
N ALA A 53 -12.49 2.08 13.04
CA ALA A 53 -11.40 2.95 13.48
C ALA A 53 -11.74 4.43 13.25
N PRO A 54 -11.86 5.27 14.30
CA PRO A 54 -11.83 6.71 14.12
C PRO A 54 -10.43 7.16 13.64
N GLN A 55 -10.32 8.31 12.99
CA GLN A 55 -9.02 8.86 12.60
C GLN A 55 -8.13 9.16 13.81
N GLU A 56 -8.73 9.63 14.91
CA GLU A 56 -8.05 9.83 16.18
C GLU A 56 -8.97 9.44 17.33
N GLY A 57 -8.64 8.35 18.01
CA GLY A 57 -9.48 7.81 19.06
C GLY A 57 -9.16 6.35 19.37
N ASP A 58 -10.00 5.75 20.19
CA ASP A 58 -9.96 4.32 20.44
C ASP A 58 -10.82 3.58 19.40
N THR A 59 -10.29 2.49 18.87
CA THR A 59 -10.91 1.64 17.85
C THR A 59 -11.89 0.65 18.48
N THR A 60 -12.91 0.24 17.72
CA THR A 60 -13.91 -0.73 18.17
C THR A 60 -13.83 -1.99 17.30
N LEU A 61 -13.63 -3.16 17.91
CA LEU A 61 -13.78 -4.44 17.22
C LEU A 61 -15.27 -4.79 17.12
N PHE A 62 -15.77 -4.85 15.90
CA PHE A 62 -17.11 -5.34 15.56
C PHE A 62 -17.04 -6.83 15.25
N ILE A 63 -17.89 -7.64 15.90
CA ILE A 63 -18.06 -9.07 15.62
C ILE A 63 -19.52 -9.34 15.30
N GLN A 64 -19.78 -10.01 14.18
CA GLN A 64 -21.11 -10.41 13.72
C GLN A 64 -21.17 -11.91 13.50
N ARG A 65 -22.12 -12.58 14.15
CA ARG A 65 -22.45 -13.99 13.85
C ARG A 65 -23.39 -14.08 12.66
N ILE A 66 -23.19 -15.07 11.81
CA ILE A 66 -24.00 -15.35 10.62
C ILE A 66 -24.41 -16.81 10.67
N ASP A 67 -25.66 -17.12 10.33
CA ASP A 67 -26.09 -18.49 10.08
C ASP A 67 -25.48 -18.95 8.74
N PRO A 68 -24.54 -19.92 8.74
CA PRO A 68 -23.84 -20.33 7.52
C PRO A 68 -24.75 -20.99 6.48
N LYS A 69 -25.99 -21.39 6.84
CA LYS A 69 -26.91 -22.07 5.92
C LYS A 69 -27.69 -21.12 5.00
N ASN A 70 -27.96 -19.90 5.45
CA ASN A 70 -28.85 -18.96 4.77
C ASN A 70 -28.40 -17.49 4.90
N SER A 71 -27.18 -17.28 5.39
CA SER A 71 -26.57 -15.97 5.64
C SER A 71 -27.40 -15.02 6.50
N LYS A 72 -28.33 -15.56 7.32
CA LYS A 72 -29.16 -14.77 8.21
C LYS A 72 -28.30 -14.19 9.34
N LEU A 73 -28.52 -12.91 9.63
CA LEU A 73 -27.82 -12.23 10.71
C LEU A 73 -28.18 -12.86 12.07
N GLY A 74 -27.17 -13.31 12.79
CA GLY A 74 -27.25 -13.60 14.23
C GLY A 74 -26.98 -12.35 15.06
N SER A 75 -26.60 -12.54 16.32
CA SER A 75 -26.21 -11.43 17.19
C SER A 75 -24.85 -10.85 16.83
N SER A 76 -24.65 -9.57 17.09
CA SER A 76 -23.35 -8.90 17.06
C SER A 76 -22.90 -8.43 18.45
N LYS A 77 -21.61 -8.15 18.60
CA LYS A 77 -21.03 -7.52 19.79
C LYS A 77 -19.83 -6.66 19.42
N ASN A 78 -19.67 -5.56 20.15
CA ASN A 78 -18.56 -4.64 20.01
C ASN A 78 -17.62 -4.73 21.21
N PHE A 79 -16.32 -4.61 20.96
CA PHE A 79 -15.28 -4.56 21.98
C PHE A 79 -14.40 -3.32 21.77
N GLU A 80 -14.40 -2.43 22.74
CA GLU A 80 -13.69 -1.14 22.65
C GLU A 80 -12.18 -1.28 22.86
N ARG A 81 -11.43 -0.34 22.27
CA ARG A 81 -9.97 -0.16 22.39
C ARG A 81 -9.13 -1.30 21.81
N VAL A 82 -9.71 -2.10 20.92
CA VAL A 82 -9.00 -3.20 20.25
C VAL A 82 -8.20 -2.66 19.07
N THR A 83 -6.88 -2.70 19.13
CA THR A 83 -6.02 -2.15 18.06
C THR A 83 -5.56 -3.16 17.02
N SER A 84 -5.57 -4.44 17.36
CA SER A 84 -5.23 -5.55 16.46
C SER A 84 -5.90 -6.81 16.96
N TYR A 85 -6.24 -7.73 16.06
CA TYR A 85 -6.84 -9.01 16.43
C TYR A 85 -6.56 -10.10 15.39
N ARG A 86 -6.80 -11.35 15.79
CA ARG A 86 -6.82 -12.56 14.96
C ARG A 86 -8.12 -13.32 15.19
N LEU A 87 -8.76 -13.75 14.11
CA LEU A 87 -9.94 -14.62 14.11
C LEU A 87 -9.46 -16.05 13.81
N SER A 88 -9.93 -17.05 14.56
CA SER A 88 -9.66 -18.46 14.24
C SER A 88 -10.41 -18.89 12.98
N HIS A 89 -9.84 -19.82 12.22
CA HIS A 89 -10.41 -20.29 10.95
C HIS A 89 -11.81 -20.89 11.11
N ASP A 90 -12.05 -21.62 12.20
CA ASP A 90 -13.37 -22.16 12.55
C ASP A 90 -14.37 -21.10 13.05
N GLY A 91 -13.90 -19.87 13.28
CA GLY A 91 -14.65 -18.75 13.81
C GLY A 91 -14.95 -18.83 15.31
N ARG A 92 -14.45 -19.84 16.05
CA ARG A 92 -14.76 -19.98 17.48
C ARG A 92 -14.11 -18.91 18.35
N TRP A 93 -12.88 -18.51 18.04
CA TRP A 93 -12.07 -17.64 18.88
C TRP A 93 -11.67 -16.35 18.17
N THR A 94 -11.72 -15.23 18.89
CA THR A 94 -11.05 -13.99 18.50
C THR A 94 -10.07 -13.58 19.58
N VAL A 95 -8.80 -13.37 19.22
CA VAL A 95 -7.74 -12.93 20.14
C VAL A 95 -7.23 -11.55 19.72
N ALA A 96 -7.28 -10.61 20.65
CA ALA A 96 -7.16 -9.19 20.38
C ALA A 96 -6.25 -8.48 21.40
N LEU A 97 -5.54 -7.44 20.96
CA LEU A 97 -4.80 -6.54 21.84
C LEU A 97 -5.66 -5.31 22.16
N ILE A 98 -5.90 -5.08 23.44
CA ILE A 98 -6.56 -3.88 23.97
C ILE A 98 -5.50 -2.90 24.47
N LYS A 99 -5.60 -1.64 24.04
CA LYS A 99 -4.80 -0.55 24.62
C LYS A 99 -5.51 0.14 25.78
N ALA A 100 -4.72 0.76 26.65
CA ALA A 100 -5.24 1.74 27.58
C ALA A 100 -5.93 2.91 26.83
N PRO A 101 -6.96 3.54 27.41
CA PRO A 101 -7.70 4.62 26.76
C PRO A 101 -6.77 5.72 26.21
N LEU A 102 -7.07 6.24 25.03
CA LEU A 102 -6.24 7.28 24.40
C LEU A 102 -6.04 8.50 25.30
N ALA A 103 -7.09 8.91 26.04
CA ALA A 103 -7.02 10.04 26.96
C ALA A 103 -6.00 9.83 28.08
N GLU A 104 -5.97 8.64 28.69
CA GLU A 104 -5.00 8.31 29.75
C GLU A 104 -3.57 8.24 29.20
N ARG A 105 -3.38 7.63 28.02
CA ARG A 105 -2.08 7.59 27.35
C ARG A 105 -1.58 8.99 26.98
N ARG A 106 -2.49 9.87 26.56
CA ARG A 106 -2.18 11.28 26.25
C ARG A 106 -1.81 12.04 27.52
N GLN A 107 -2.58 11.90 28.60
CA GLN A 107 -2.28 12.55 29.87
C GLN A 107 -0.94 12.07 30.44
N ALA A 108 -0.67 10.75 30.41
CA ALA A 108 0.60 10.19 30.84
C ALA A 108 1.81 10.77 30.06
N ARG A 109 1.64 11.07 28.77
CA ARG A 109 2.67 11.75 27.96
C ARG A 109 2.82 13.23 28.36
N ILE A 110 1.72 13.93 28.64
CA ILE A 110 1.74 15.31 29.14
C ILE A 110 2.48 15.38 30.49
N ASP A 111 2.22 14.42 31.36
CA ASP A 111 2.85 14.27 32.68
C ASP A 111 4.30 13.76 32.59
N LYS A 112 4.81 13.45 31.39
CA LYS A 112 6.15 12.90 31.12
C LYS A 112 6.46 11.63 31.93
N LYS A 113 5.46 10.75 32.11
CA LYS A 113 5.63 9.46 32.79
C LYS A 113 6.71 8.61 32.12
N LYS A 114 7.47 7.86 32.92
CA LYS A 114 8.46 6.90 32.42
C LYS A 114 7.77 5.74 31.72
N LYS A 115 8.51 5.01 30.88
CA LYS A 115 7.99 3.86 30.12
C LYS A 115 7.35 2.80 31.03
N GLU A 116 7.91 2.58 32.22
CA GLU A 116 7.38 1.61 33.19
C GLU A 116 6.04 2.04 33.80
N ASP A 117 5.80 3.36 33.88
CA ASP A 117 4.60 3.97 34.47
C ASP A 117 3.51 4.27 33.42
N MET A 118 3.76 3.93 32.15
CA MET A 118 2.77 4.07 31.08
C MET A 118 1.67 3.02 31.27
N PRO A 119 0.40 3.37 31.02
CA PRO A 119 -0.69 2.42 31.03
C PRO A 119 -0.40 1.20 30.15
N GLN A 120 -0.54 -0.01 30.71
CA GLN A 120 -0.19 -1.25 30.02
C GLN A 120 -1.33 -1.77 29.16
N ASP A 121 -0.96 -2.43 28.07
CA ASP A 121 -1.90 -3.10 27.17
C ASP A 121 -2.36 -4.43 27.79
N SER A 122 -3.43 -5.00 27.24
CA SER A 122 -4.01 -6.25 27.71
C SER A 122 -4.40 -7.14 26.55
N LEU A 123 -4.29 -8.45 26.71
CA LEU A 123 -4.85 -9.40 25.77
C LEU A 123 -6.31 -9.63 26.07
N LEU A 124 -7.14 -9.69 25.03
CA LEU A 124 -8.55 -10.04 25.07
C LEU A 124 -8.73 -11.34 24.29
N ILE A 125 -9.33 -12.34 24.92
CA ILE A 125 -9.71 -13.61 24.29
C ILE A 125 -11.23 -13.67 24.32
N ILE A 126 -11.85 -13.89 23.16
CA ILE A 126 -13.30 -13.87 22.97
C ILE A 126 -13.73 -15.23 22.42
N ASP A 127 -14.67 -15.86 23.11
CA ASP A 127 -15.45 -16.97 22.56
C ASP A 127 -16.57 -16.37 21.69
N ASN A 128 -16.49 -16.50 20.37
CA ASN A 128 -17.46 -15.90 19.46
C ASN A 128 -18.83 -16.60 19.51
N LEU A 129 -18.94 -17.82 20.05
CA LEU A 129 -20.22 -18.52 20.17
C LEU A 129 -21.06 -17.95 21.33
N THR A 130 -20.44 -17.72 22.49
CA THR A 130 -21.15 -17.20 23.67
C THR A 130 -20.98 -15.69 23.86
N PHE A 131 -19.97 -15.10 23.21
CA PHE A 131 -19.43 -13.77 23.47
C PHE A 131 -18.88 -13.57 24.88
N ASP A 132 -18.55 -14.66 25.57
CA ASP A 132 -17.74 -14.60 26.78
C ASP A 132 -16.34 -14.11 26.42
N SER A 133 -15.78 -13.28 27.28
CA SER A 133 -14.48 -12.68 27.02
C SER A 133 -13.63 -12.63 28.28
N TYR A 134 -12.37 -12.99 28.13
CA TYR A 134 -11.36 -12.98 29.19
C TYR A 134 -10.26 -11.98 28.87
N LYS A 135 -9.80 -11.25 29.88
CA LYS A 135 -8.79 -10.20 29.74
C LYS A 135 -7.56 -10.52 30.58
N ILE A 136 -6.39 -10.51 29.94
CA ILE A 136 -5.09 -10.72 30.58
C ILE A 136 -4.34 -9.38 30.61
N PRO A 137 -4.12 -8.79 31.80
CA PRO A 137 -3.40 -7.52 31.91
C PRO A 137 -1.88 -7.72 31.71
N GLY A 138 -1.18 -6.64 31.35
CA GLY A 138 0.29 -6.61 31.32
C GLY A 138 0.94 -7.41 30.19
N VAL A 139 0.20 -7.60 29.09
CA VAL A 139 0.69 -8.32 27.91
C VAL A 139 1.47 -7.37 27.00
N LYS A 140 2.73 -7.72 26.71
CA LYS A 140 3.62 -6.96 25.81
C LYS A 140 3.39 -7.29 24.34
N SER A 141 3.12 -8.55 24.04
CA SER A 141 2.92 -9.06 22.68
C SER A 141 2.19 -10.40 22.71
N TYR A 142 1.55 -10.75 21.60
CA TYR A 142 0.98 -12.08 21.38
C TYR A 142 1.24 -12.56 19.94
N ARG A 143 1.19 -13.88 19.72
CA ARG A 143 1.25 -14.50 18.39
C ARG A 143 0.26 -15.66 18.28
N THR A 144 -0.09 -15.97 17.04
CA THR A 144 -0.88 -17.14 16.63
C THR A 144 -0.18 -17.81 15.45
N ALA A 145 -0.55 -19.04 15.13
CA ALA A 145 -0.26 -19.63 13.82
C ALA A 145 -0.92 -18.81 12.68
N ASN A 146 -0.48 -19.04 11.45
CA ASN A 146 -1.09 -18.43 10.26
C ASN A 146 -2.52 -18.95 10.10
N GLU A 147 -2.67 -20.27 10.10
CA GLU A 147 -3.94 -20.98 10.11
C GLU A 147 -4.42 -21.16 11.56
N PHE A 148 -4.60 -20.03 12.28
CA PHE A 148 -4.94 -20.02 13.71
C PHE A 148 -6.24 -20.78 14.01
N ASN A 149 -6.18 -21.65 15.01
CA ASN A 149 -7.32 -22.43 15.49
C ASN A 149 -7.41 -22.45 17.04
N SER A 150 -6.44 -23.07 17.71
CA SER A 150 -6.54 -23.39 19.14
C SER A 150 -5.46 -22.81 20.05
N HIS A 151 -4.24 -22.59 19.55
CA HIS A 151 -3.09 -22.17 20.37
C HIS A 151 -2.70 -20.72 20.13
N ILE A 152 -2.30 -20.05 21.20
CA ILE A 152 -1.72 -18.71 21.18
C ILE A 152 -0.47 -18.65 22.05
N THR A 153 0.44 -17.73 21.74
CA THR A 153 1.45 -17.29 22.70
C THR A 153 1.24 -15.85 23.11
N TYR A 154 1.61 -15.52 24.34
CA TYR A 154 1.65 -14.14 24.80
C TYR A 154 2.75 -13.93 25.84
N THR A 155 3.31 -12.72 25.87
CA THR A 155 4.42 -12.37 26.76
C THR A 155 3.93 -11.44 27.87
N VAL A 156 4.14 -11.83 29.13
CA VAL A 156 3.79 -11.04 30.31
C VAL A 156 5.02 -10.64 31.12
N SER A 157 4.98 -9.47 31.73
CA SER A 157 5.92 -9.09 32.78
C SER A 157 5.34 -9.51 34.14
N PRO A 158 6.08 -10.19 35.01
CA PRO A 158 5.60 -10.54 36.35
C PRO A 158 5.22 -9.29 37.16
N THR A 159 4.13 -9.34 37.93
CA THR A 159 3.72 -8.25 38.82
C THR A 159 4.62 -8.21 40.05
N ASN A 160 5.06 -7.00 40.44
CA ASN A 160 5.84 -6.77 41.66
C ASN A 160 4.99 -7.10 42.91
N ASP A 161 4.99 -8.36 43.35
CA ASP A 161 4.52 -8.69 44.69
C ASP A 161 5.55 -8.17 45.72
N SER A 162 5.24 -6.99 46.26
CA SER A 162 5.56 -6.54 47.62
C SER A 162 6.97 -6.76 48.19
N VAL A 163 8.06 -6.50 47.46
CA VAL A 163 9.36 -6.18 48.10
C VAL A 163 10.08 -5.07 47.33
N LYS A 164 10.29 -3.92 47.98
CA LYS A 164 11.25 -2.90 47.54
C LYS A 164 12.64 -3.54 47.54
N ASN A 165 13.23 -3.67 46.35
CA ASN A 165 14.56 -4.19 46.00
C ASN A 165 14.55 -5.62 45.42
N SER A 166 14.67 -5.72 44.09
CA SER A 166 15.74 -6.46 43.40
C SER A 166 15.41 -6.60 41.90
N ALA A 167 16.44 -6.60 41.05
CA ALA A 167 16.52 -6.89 39.61
C ALA A 167 15.22 -6.97 38.78
N LYS A 168 15.16 -6.26 37.63
CA LYS A 168 14.12 -6.41 36.59
C LYS A 168 13.76 -7.89 36.39
N GLN A 169 12.61 -8.33 36.89
CA GLN A 169 12.11 -9.68 36.63
C GLN A 169 11.91 -9.82 35.12
N LYS A 170 12.46 -10.90 34.55
CA LYS A 170 12.45 -11.13 33.10
C LYS A 170 11.06 -11.55 32.65
N ASP A 171 10.73 -11.18 31.41
CA ASP A 171 9.45 -11.52 30.80
C ASP A 171 9.27 -13.04 30.68
N VAL A 172 8.03 -13.50 30.80
CA VAL A 172 7.65 -14.91 30.64
C VAL A 172 6.78 -15.04 29.40
N LEU A 173 7.13 -15.97 28.52
CA LEU A 173 6.31 -16.37 27.40
C LEU A 173 5.35 -17.48 27.84
N ILE A 174 4.06 -17.28 27.63
CA ILE A 174 3.03 -18.27 27.90
C ILE A 174 2.54 -18.82 26.56
N LEU A 175 2.49 -20.14 26.44
CA LEU A 175 1.80 -20.87 25.38
C LEU A 175 0.50 -21.40 25.98
N ARG A 176 -0.65 -21.03 25.40
CA ARG A 176 -1.97 -21.42 25.91
C ARG A 176 -2.80 -22.12 24.85
N ASN A 177 -3.44 -23.22 25.23
CA ASN A 177 -4.52 -23.83 24.47
C ASN A 177 -5.87 -23.21 24.87
N LEU A 178 -6.62 -22.68 23.91
CA LEU A 178 -7.88 -21.97 24.18
C LEU A 178 -9.05 -22.89 24.54
N PHE A 179 -9.00 -24.17 24.18
CA PHE A 179 -10.05 -25.14 24.48
C PHE A 179 -9.85 -25.80 25.85
N THR A 180 -8.64 -26.30 26.13
CA THR A 180 -8.33 -26.98 27.41
C THR A 180 -7.94 -26.00 28.50
N GLN A 181 -7.54 -24.77 28.15
CA GLN A 181 -6.97 -23.75 29.03
C GLN A 181 -5.62 -24.14 29.66
N GLU A 182 -5.00 -25.23 29.20
CA GLU A 182 -3.65 -25.61 29.61
C GLU A 182 -2.64 -24.55 29.15
N GLU A 183 -1.67 -24.28 30.02
CA GLU A 183 -0.62 -23.30 29.79
C GLU A 183 0.77 -23.89 30.07
N ASP A 184 1.71 -23.62 29.16
CA ASP A 184 3.13 -23.82 29.40
C ASP A 184 3.82 -22.46 29.53
N SER A 185 4.77 -22.38 30.46
CA SER A 185 5.54 -21.17 30.73
C SER A 185 7.00 -21.33 30.31
N PHE A 186 7.45 -20.49 29.40
CA PHE A 186 8.82 -20.42 28.93
C PHE A 186 9.46 -19.12 29.44
N LYS A 187 10.28 -19.22 30.49
CA LYS A 187 11.08 -18.09 30.97
C LYS A 187 12.26 -17.87 30.02
N HIS A 188 12.69 -16.61 29.84
CA HIS A 188 13.87 -16.26 29.01
C HIS A 188 13.75 -16.66 27.53
N SER A 189 12.54 -16.68 26.96
CA SER A 189 12.38 -16.92 25.52
C SER A 189 12.90 -15.73 24.69
N LYS A 190 13.82 -16.00 23.76
CA LYS A 190 14.39 -15.01 22.82
C LYS A 190 13.60 -14.94 21.52
N GLU A 191 13.27 -16.10 20.96
CA GLU A 191 12.58 -16.26 19.69
C GLU A 191 11.62 -17.45 19.78
N HIS A 192 10.47 -17.37 19.12
CA HIS A 192 9.50 -18.47 19.08
C HIS A 192 8.58 -18.34 17.86
N ILE A 193 8.15 -19.47 17.31
CA ILE A 193 7.24 -19.54 16.17
C ILE A 193 6.27 -20.73 16.30
N PHE A 194 5.15 -20.63 15.59
CA PHE A 194 4.29 -21.76 15.25
C PHE A 194 4.55 -22.18 13.80
N ASN A 195 4.33 -23.44 13.46
CA ASN A 195 4.20 -23.82 12.05
C ASN A 195 2.87 -23.26 11.47
N LYS A 196 2.67 -23.36 10.14
CA LYS A 196 1.51 -22.80 9.43
C LYS A 196 0.18 -23.16 10.11
N TYR A 197 0.00 -24.42 10.47
CA TYR A 197 -1.26 -24.97 11.03
C TYR A 197 -1.36 -24.96 12.56
N GLY A 198 -0.33 -24.48 13.27
CA GLY A 198 -0.35 -24.39 14.73
C GLY A 198 -0.45 -25.75 15.44
N ASN A 199 0.09 -26.81 14.83
CA ASN A 199 0.26 -28.13 15.46
C ASN A 199 1.66 -28.34 16.05
N SER A 200 2.62 -27.48 15.71
CA SER A 200 3.98 -27.52 16.24
C SER A 200 4.40 -26.13 16.70
N PHE A 201 5.19 -26.09 17.77
CA PHE A 201 5.75 -24.88 18.36
C PHE A 201 7.23 -25.08 18.64
N VAL A 202 8.02 -24.02 18.46
CA VAL A 202 9.42 -24.00 18.88
C VAL A 202 9.76 -22.69 19.57
N ALA A 203 10.62 -22.75 20.58
CA ALA A 203 11.20 -21.60 21.23
C ALA A 203 12.70 -21.76 21.47
N ILE A 204 13.44 -20.66 21.29
CA ILE A 204 14.82 -20.51 21.77
C ILE A 204 14.74 -19.94 23.19
N ILE A 205 15.31 -20.66 24.15
CA ILE A 205 15.36 -20.31 25.56
C ILE A 205 16.80 -19.92 25.92
N GLU A 206 16.97 -18.75 26.53
CA GLU A 206 18.25 -18.30 27.07
C GLU A 206 18.47 -18.80 28.51
N PRO A 207 19.72 -19.03 28.92
CA PRO A 207 20.01 -19.50 30.26
C PRO A 207 19.72 -18.43 31.33
N ASP A 208 19.58 -18.88 32.58
CA ASP A 208 19.63 -17.96 33.71
C ASP A 208 21.06 -17.43 33.89
N THR A 209 21.20 -16.11 33.98
CA THR A 209 22.47 -15.40 34.19
C THR A 209 23.23 -15.81 35.46
N LYS A 210 22.57 -16.52 36.39
CA LYS A 210 23.16 -16.99 37.65
C LYS A 210 23.60 -18.46 37.61
N ASP A 211 23.22 -19.22 36.59
CA ASP A 211 23.58 -20.62 36.45
C ASP A 211 24.60 -20.77 35.33
N THR A 212 25.86 -21.02 35.69
CA THR A 212 26.96 -21.18 34.73
C THR A 212 26.93 -22.52 34.01
N THR A 213 26.01 -23.43 34.37
CA THR A 213 25.83 -24.75 33.74
C THR A 213 24.60 -24.84 32.83
N ASP A 214 23.75 -23.80 32.81
CA ASP A 214 22.62 -23.68 31.88
C ASP A 214 23.08 -23.05 30.56
N TYR A 215 22.71 -23.67 29.44
CA TYR A 215 23.03 -23.19 28.10
C TYR A 215 21.77 -22.74 27.35
N LYS A 216 21.97 -21.96 26.29
CA LYS A 216 20.86 -21.68 25.35
C LYS A 216 20.35 -23.02 24.83
N ARG A 217 19.03 -23.13 24.68
CA ARG A 217 18.40 -24.36 24.19
C ARG A 217 17.27 -24.09 23.22
N VAL A 218 17.07 -25.01 22.28
CA VAL A 218 15.95 -25.01 21.35
C VAL A 218 14.96 -26.07 21.82
N VAL A 219 13.76 -25.63 22.17
CA VAL A 219 12.69 -26.49 22.70
C VAL A 219 11.62 -26.63 21.65
N PHE A 220 11.42 -27.84 21.15
CA PHE A 220 10.34 -28.20 20.24
C PHE A 220 9.18 -28.81 21.03
N LYS A 221 7.96 -28.43 20.66
CA LYS A 221 6.73 -28.97 21.24
C LYS A 221 5.75 -29.38 20.15
N ASP A 222 5.37 -30.65 20.18
CA ASP A 222 4.23 -31.17 19.42
C ASP A 222 2.95 -30.83 20.19
N LEU A 223 2.11 -29.96 19.62
CA LEU A 223 0.90 -29.46 20.26
C LEU A 223 -0.28 -30.42 20.13
N LYS A 224 -0.20 -31.43 19.26
CA LYS A 224 -1.21 -32.49 19.14
C LYS A 224 -1.00 -33.57 20.19
N LEU A 225 0.25 -33.99 20.37
CA LEU A 225 0.64 -35.02 21.34
C LEU A 225 0.92 -34.46 22.75
N ASN A 226 0.99 -33.13 22.86
CA ASN A 226 1.40 -32.42 24.07
C ASN A 226 2.77 -32.90 24.60
N ASN A 227 3.68 -33.24 23.70
CA ASN A 227 5.03 -33.71 24.02
C ASN A 227 6.05 -32.59 23.77
N GLN A 228 7.03 -32.45 24.66
CA GLN A 228 8.08 -31.45 24.57
C GLN A 228 9.45 -32.11 24.66
N ILE A 229 10.37 -31.70 23.78
CA ILE A 229 11.76 -32.17 23.76
C ILE A 229 12.70 -30.99 23.56
N THR A 230 13.87 -31.05 24.20
CA THR A 230 14.97 -30.13 23.92
C THR A 230 15.82 -30.73 22.81
N ILE A 231 15.79 -30.11 21.62
CA ILE A 231 16.43 -30.65 20.42
C ILE A 231 17.87 -30.16 20.24
N SER A 232 18.24 -29.07 20.90
CA SER A 232 19.62 -28.57 21.00
C SER A 232 19.84 -27.88 22.34
N SER A 233 21.01 -28.09 22.93
CA SER A 233 21.40 -27.56 24.25
C SER A 233 22.92 -27.35 24.38
N GLU A 234 23.59 -27.12 23.25
CA GLU A 234 25.03 -26.85 23.19
C GLU A 234 25.31 -25.40 23.62
N PRO A 235 26.55 -25.06 24.03
CA PRO A 235 26.95 -23.67 24.35
C PRO A 235 27.07 -22.78 23.09
N LEU A 236 26.01 -22.72 22.29
CA LEU A 236 25.93 -22.02 21.01
C LEU A 236 24.87 -20.91 21.05
N GLU A 237 24.95 -19.97 20.11
CA GLU A 237 23.86 -19.05 19.80
C GLU A 237 22.96 -19.62 18.70
N TYR A 238 21.65 -19.58 18.91
CA TYR A 238 20.62 -20.01 17.94
C TYR A 238 19.77 -18.82 17.45
N LYS A 239 19.30 -18.88 16.20
CA LYS A 239 18.36 -17.89 15.61
C LYS A 239 17.72 -18.39 14.29
N SER A 240 16.74 -17.63 13.79
CA SER A 240 16.15 -17.81 12.46
C SER A 240 15.41 -19.14 12.32
N LEU A 241 14.47 -19.41 13.22
CA LEU A 241 13.66 -20.62 13.22
C LEU A 241 12.73 -20.64 11.99
N ALA A 242 12.64 -21.78 11.31
CA ALA A 242 11.68 -22.00 10.22
C ALA A 242 11.16 -23.45 10.20
N PHE A 243 9.84 -23.60 10.11
CA PHE A 243 9.17 -24.89 9.93
C PHE A 243 8.88 -25.15 8.45
N ASN A 244 8.78 -26.43 8.06
CA ASN A 244 8.00 -26.80 6.88
C ASN A 244 6.50 -26.62 7.15
N GLU A 245 5.68 -26.78 6.11
CA GLU A 245 4.24 -26.54 6.20
C GLU A 245 3.55 -27.49 7.20
N GLU A 246 3.89 -28.77 7.18
CA GLU A 246 3.36 -29.82 8.07
C GLU A 246 3.76 -29.64 9.54
N GLY A 247 4.89 -28.97 9.78
CA GLY A 247 5.44 -28.69 11.11
C GLY A 247 6.18 -29.87 11.74
N ASP A 248 6.56 -30.89 10.97
CA ASP A 248 7.34 -32.04 11.41
C ASP A 248 8.84 -31.89 11.13
N LYS A 249 9.25 -30.85 10.40
CA LYS A 249 10.65 -30.50 10.13
C LYS A 249 10.94 -29.06 10.51
N LEU A 250 12.12 -28.83 11.11
CA LEU A 250 12.58 -27.52 11.54
C LEU A 250 14.01 -27.28 11.05
N VAL A 251 14.26 -26.06 10.56
CA VAL A 251 15.60 -25.57 10.22
C VAL A 251 15.89 -24.27 10.98
N TYR A 252 17.15 -24.07 11.39
CA TYR A 252 17.61 -22.86 12.07
C TYR A 252 19.13 -22.74 12.02
N LEU A 253 19.65 -21.57 12.41
CA LEU A 253 21.09 -21.29 12.43
C LEU A 253 21.67 -21.49 13.83
N ALA A 254 22.88 -22.04 13.93
CA ALA A 254 23.65 -22.06 15.17
C ALA A 254 25.10 -21.59 14.99
N THR A 255 25.71 -21.00 16.02
CA THR A 255 27.13 -20.61 15.99
C THR A 255 27.79 -20.73 17.36
N PRO A 256 29.03 -21.22 17.46
CA PRO A 256 29.81 -21.17 18.70
C PRO A 256 30.35 -19.77 18.99
N ASP A 257 30.34 -18.89 17.99
CA ASP A 257 30.91 -17.56 18.13
C ASP A 257 29.96 -16.61 18.86
N THR A 258 30.31 -16.32 20.12
CA THR A 258 29.58 -15.38 20.97
C THR A 258 30.16 -13.97 20.95
N SER A 259 31.25 -13.74 20.20
CA SER A 259 31.90 -12.44 20.08
C SER A 259 31.03 -11.43 19.32
N LYS A 260 31.40 -10.16 19.40
CA LYS A 260 30.75 -9.06 18.67
C LYS A 260 31.55 -8.68 17.42
N ILE A 261 31.88 -9.66 16.59
CA ILE A 261 32.50 -9.42 15.28
C ILE A 261 31.47 -8.94 14.25
N VAL A 262 31.96 -8.35 13.16
CA VAL A 262 31.16 -7.72 12.10
C VAL A 262 30.23 -8.71 11.38
N GLN A 263 30.64 -9.97 11.30
CA GLN A 263 29.87 -11.06 10.67
C GLN A 263 30.29 -12.38 11.30
N LYS A 264 29.33 -13.26 11.59
CA LYS A 264 29.61 -14.58 12.17
C LYS A 264 29.35 -15.69 11.15
N ALA A 265 30.11 -16.76 11.24
CA ALA A 265 29.79 -18.01 10.56
C ALA A 265 28.77 -18.82 11.38
N TYR A 266 27.76 -19.36 10.71
CA TYR A 266 26.74 -20.23 11.29
C TYR A 266 26.76 -21.59 10.61
N ASP A 267 26.46 -22.63 11.37
CA ASP A 267 25.98 -23.90 10.84
C ASP A 267 24.46 -23.87 10.65
N ILE A 268 23.95 -24.79 9.85
CA ILE A 268 22.54 -25.00 9.60
C ILE A 268 22.10 -26.26 10.33
N ARG A 269 21.20 -26.09 11.30
CA ARG A 269 20.62 -27.17 12.08
C ARG A 269 19.31 -27.63 11.47
N TYR A 270 19.12 -28.95 11.41
CA TYR A 270 17.93 -29.60 10.89
C TYR A 270 17.40 -30.60 11.92
N TYR A 271 16.10 -30.54 12.17
CA TYR A 271 15.40 -31.47 13.05
C TYR A 271 14.17 -32.03 12.34
N THR A 272 13.89 -33.31 12.59
CA THR A 272 12.68 -33.99 12.14
C THR A 272 12.02 -34.66 13.33
N THR A 273 10.69 -34.62 13.42
CA THR A 273 9.93 -35.23 14.50
C THR A 273 10.26 -36.72 14.65
N GLY A 274 10.49 -37.15 15.89
CA GLY A 274 10.88 -38.53 16.22
C GLY A 274 12.38 -38.72 16.41
N ALA A 275 13.21 -37.75 16.02
CA ALA A 275 14.64 -37.73 16.38
C ALA A 275 14.84 -37.23 17.82
N ASP A 276 15.93 -37.65 18.46
CA ASP A 276 16.28 -37.21 19.82
C ASP A 276 16.88 -35.78 19.87
N SER A 277 17.51 -35.35 18.78
CA SER A 277 18.18 -34.04 18.68
C SER A 277 18.27 -33.56 17.23
N ALA A 278 18.58 -32.28 17.03
CA ALA A 278 18.86 -31.71 15.72
C ALA A 278 20.28 -32.08 15.25
N ILE A 279 20.44 -32.28 13.94
CA ILE A 279 21.74 -32.52 13.30
C ILE A 279 22.25 -31.25 12.61
N ILE A 280 23.56 -31.15 12.43
CA ILE A 280 24.16 -30.22 11.45
C ILE A 280 23.91 -30.81 10.06
N ILE A 281 23.15 -30.10 9.22
CA ILE A 281 22.90 -30.51 7.83
C ILE A 281 23.88 -29.86 6.85
N ALA A 282 24.38 -28.66 7.18
CA ALA A 282 25.45 -27.98 6.46
C ALA A 282 26.18 -27.00 7.39
N ASP A 283 27.44 -26.73 7.11
CA ASP A 283 28.29 -25.77 7.82
C ASP A 283 29.29 -25.10 6.84
N SER A 284 30.39 -24.53 7.35
CA SER A 284 31.36 -23.81 6.52
C SER A 284 32.25 -24.71 5.66
N ASP A 285 32.31 -26.02 5.96
CA ASP A 285 33.11 -26.99 5.21
C ASP A 285 32.27 -27.77 4.19
N THR A 286 30.98 -27.41 4.06
CA THR A 286 30.03 -28.13 3.22
C THR A 286 30.39 -28.13 1.74
N LYS A 287 30.33 -29.32 1.14
CA LYS A 287 30.62 -29.52 -0.29
C LYS A 287 29.72 -28.63 -1.15
N GLY A 288 30.33 -27.93 -2.10
CA GLY A 288 29.62 -27.08 -3.07
C GLY A 288 29.39 -25.64 -2.57
N LEU A 289 29.65 -25.34 -1.29
CA LEU A 289 29.78 -23.97 -0.82
C LEU A 289 30.95 -23.29 -1.56
N PRO A 290 30.76 -22.11 -2.17
CA PRO A 290 31.86 -21.44 -2.86
C PRO A 290 33.04 -21.12 -1.94
N ASP A 291 34.26 -21.16 -2.47
CA ASP A 291 35.48 -20.91 -1.70
C ASP A 291 35.40 -19.61 -0.90
N ASN A 292 35.76 -19.69 0.39
CA ASN A 292 35.69 -18.61 1.38
C ASN A 292 34.28 -18.04 1.64
N TRP A 293 33.21 -18.72 1.28
CA TRP A 293 31.85 -18.30 1.68
C TRP A 293 31.43 -18.95 3.00
N LEU A 294 30.43 -18.35 3.62
CA LEU A 294 29.84 -18.82 4.87
C LEU A 294 28.33 -18.58 4.88
N PHE A 295 27.63 -19.32 5.74
CA PHE A 295 26.27 -18.97 6.13
C PHE A 295 26.36 -17.93 7.26
N ASN A 296 25.83 -16.73 7.05
CA ASN A 296 25.88 -15.66 8.05
C ASN A 296 24.52 -15.48 8.75
N GLU A 297 24.45 -14.48 9.64
CA GLU A 297 23.26 -14.15 10.39
C GLU A 297 22.03 -13.74 9.54
N ASN A 298 22.23 -13.46 8.24
CA ASN A 298 21.20 -13.07 7.27
C ASN A 298 20.80 -14.22 6.32
N ALA A 299 21.40 -15.41 6.46
CA ALA A 299 21.17 -16.59 5.60
C ALA A 299 19.69 -17.00 5.47
N SER A 300 18.88 -16.74 6.50
CA SER A 300 17.41 -16.86 6.51
C SER A 300 16.86 -18.14 5.87
N PRO A 301 17.15 -19.33 6.44
CA PRO A 301 16.73 -20.61 5.85
C PRO A 301 15.19 -20.76 5.85
N SER A 302 14.66 -21.42 4.82
CA SER A 302 13.25 -21.80 4.69
C SER A 302 13.11 -23.12 3.94
N PHE A 303 11.94 -23.78 4.01
CA PHE A 303 11.69 -25.00 3.25
C PHE A 303 11.02 -24.73 1.90
N SER A 304 11.20 -25.64 0.95
CA SER A 304 10.25 -25.85 -0.14
C SER A 304 8.90 -26.31 0.42
N LYS A 305 7.84 -26.22 -0.37
CA LYS A 305 6.48 -26.57 0.08
C LYS A 305 6.37 -28.02 0.53
N ASP A 306 6.98 -28.95 -0.20
CA ASP A 306 7.02 -30.38 0.18
C ASP A 306 8.00 -30.71 1.32
N GLY A 307 8.75 -29.71 1.81
CA GLY A 307 9.74 -29.87 2.86
C GLY A 307 10.93 -30.76 2.50
N THR A 308 11.16 -31.07 1.22
CA THR A 308 12.30 -31.89 0.78
C THR A 308 13.58 -31.07 0.60
N ARG A 309 13.45 -29.75 0.45
CA ARG A 309 14.54 -28.82 0.18
C ARG A 309 14.59 -27.71 1.21
N ILE A 310 15.80 -27.29 1.58
CA ILE A 310 16.08 -26.09 2.37
C ILE A 310 16.66 -25.04 1.42
N LEU A 311 15.98 -23.90 1.33
CA LEU A 311 16.41 -22.70 0.63
C LEU A 311 17.15 -21.81 1.61
N VAL A 312 18.41 -21.47 1.32
CA VAL A 312 19.26 -20.71 2.26
C VAL A 312 20.25 -19.83 1.52
N GLY A 313 20.52 -18.65 2.07
CA GLY A 313 21.52 -17.73 1.55
C GLY A 313 22.92 -17.97 2.10
N ALA A 314 23.93 -17.95 1.23
CA ALA A 314 25.34 -17.90 1.60
C ALA A 314 25.96 -16.57 1.16
N ALA A 315 27.07 -16.16 1.77
CA ALA A 315 27.75 -14.92 1.41
C ALA A 315 29.27 -15.03 1.60
N PRO A 316 30.08 -14.25 0.86
CA PRO A 316 31.48 -14.06 1.18
C PRO A 316 31.64 -13.42 2.58
N PRO A 317 32.82 -13.52 3.20
CA PRO A 317 33.08 -12.90 4.48
C PRO A 317 33.12 -11.37 4.29
N LYS A 318 32.64 -10.62 5.28
CA LYS A 318 32.90 -9.19 5.35
C LYS A 318 34.36 -8.97 5.70
N GLU A 319 35.00 -8.01 5.04
CA GLU A 319 36.34 -7.58 5.44
C GLU A 319 36.29 -7.04 6.87
N PRO A 320 37.27 -7.39 7.72
CA PRO A 320 37.33 -6.86 9.08
C PRO A 320 37.52 -5.34 9.03
N GLU A 321 36.84 -4.62 9.91
CA GLU A 321 37.10 -3.19 10.08
C GLU A 321 38.56 -2.99 10.52
N ASP A 322 39.27 -2.09 9.85
CA ASP A 322 40.62 -1.71 10.25
C ASP A 322 40.55 -0.89 11.55
N THR A 323 40.67 -1.60 12.68
CA THR A 323 40.62 -0.99 14.02
C THR A 323 41.80 -0.06 14.32
N THR A 324 42.83 -0.01 13.46
CA THR A 324 43.93 0.97 13.60
C THR A 324 43.52 2.35 13.08
N ILE A 325 42.48 2.41 12.26
CA ILE A 325 41.92 3.64 11.75
C ILE A 325 40.98 4.23 12.79
N VAL A 326 41.33 5.41 13.29
CA VAL A 326 40.56 6.11 14.31
C VAL A 326 39.45 6.92 13.62
N ASN A 327 38.18 6.53 13.84
CA ASN A 327 37.03 7.10 13.12
C ASN A 327 36.94 8.64 13.14
N PHE A 328 37.37 9.33 14.21
CA PHE A 328 37.34 10.80 14.28
C PHE A 328 38.49 11.48 13.52
N GLU A 329 39.55 10.72 13.16
CA GLU A 329 40.68 11.20 12.36
C GLU A 329 40.47 10.95 10.86
N MET A 330 39.41 10.21 10.50
CA MET A 330 39.03 9.96 9.11
C MET A 330 38.07 11.03 8.59
N ALA A 331 38.32 11.48 7.38
CA ALA A 331 37.36 12.31 6.65
C ALA A 331 36.09 11.49 6.37
N THR A 332 34.93 12.02 6.80
CA THR A 332 33.62 11.49 6.41
C THR A 332 33.27 12.07 5.03
N LEU A 333 33.75 11.41 3.97
CA LEU A 333 33.73 11.91 2.59
C LEU A 333 32.99 10.94 1.66
N ASP A 334 31.97 11.45 0.96
CA ASP A 334 31.34 10.75 -0.16
C ASP A 334 32.02 11.15 -1.47
N ILE A 335 32.69 10.21 -2.15
CA ILE A 335 33.29 10.45 -3.48
C ILE A 335 32.29 10.03 -4.55
N TRP A 336 31.96 10.96 -5.44
CA TRP A 336 31.09 10.71 -6.58
C TRP A 336 31.94 10.50 -7.82
N HIS A 337 31.89 9.30 -8.39
CA HIS A 337 32.64 8.98 -9.59
C HIS A 337 31.71 8.77 -10.78
N TRP A 338 32.08 9.30 -11.95
CA TRP A 338 31.22 9.34 -13.12
C TRP A 338 30.86 7.96 -13.72
N ARG A 339 31.59 6.91 -13.33
CA ARG A 339 31.30 5.51 -13.71
C ARG A 339 30.56 4.71 -12.64
N ASP A 340 30.17 5.35 -11.54
CA ASP A 340 29.44 4.64 -10.48
C ASP A 340 28.12 4.10 -11.06
N PRO A 341 27.83 2.78 -10.96
CA PRO A 341 26.60 2.21 -11.49
C PRO A 341 25.34 2.85 -10.87
N VAL A 342 25.44 3.28 -9.62
CA VAL A 342 24.44 4.07 -8.90
C VAL A 342 25.14 5.16 -8.09
N ILE A 343 24.55 6.35 -8.01
CA ILE A 343 25.14 7.50 -7.30
C ILE A 343 25.16 7.30 -5.77
N GLN A 344 26.06 8.00 -5.06
CA GLN A 344 26.26 7.88 -3.61
C GLN A 344 24.97 7.94 -2.77
N PRO A 345 24.00 8.86 -3.02
CA PRO A 345 22.77 8.88 -2.25
C PRO A 345 21.94 7.60 -2.41
N GLN A 346 21.96 6.97 -3.60
CA GLN A 346 21.29 5.70 -3.81
C GLN A 346 22.04 4.57 -3.08
N GLN A 347 23.38 4.56 -3.14
CA GLN A 347 24.19 3.61 -2.37
C GLN A 347 23.86 3.66 -0.88
N LEU A 348 23.78 4.85 -0.28
CA LEU A 348 23.41 5.04 1.12
C LEU A 348 21.98 4.58 1.44
N LYS A 349 21.03 4.72 0.49
CA LYS A 349 19.66 4.18 0.66
C LYS A 349 19.61 2.66 0.55
N GLU A 350 20.53 2.06 -0.17
CA GLU A 350 20.61 0.63 -0.41
C GLU A 350 21.60 -0.08 0.54
N LEU A 351 22.41 0.67 1.30
CA LEU A 351 23.51 0.16 2.13
C LEU A 351 23.11 -1.03 3.00
N ARG A 352 22.06 -0.90 3.81
CA ARG A 352 21.60 -2.01 4.68
C ARG A 352 21.24 -3.27 3.89
N ARG A 353 20.65 -3.12 2.71
CA ARG A 353 20.28 -4.24 1.82
C ARG A 353 21.53 -4.92 1.26
N GLU A 354 22.54 -4.13 0.87
CA GLU A 354 23.82 -4.64 0.38
C GLU A 354 24.64 -5.30 1.50
N GLU A 355 24.69 -4.72 2.69
CA GLU A 355 25.37 -5.27 3.87
C GLU A 355 24.74 -6.59 4.36
N SER A 356 23.43 -6.77 4.16
CA SER A 356 22.73 -8.01 4.50
C SER A 356 22.59 -8.96 3.31
N ARG A 357 23.27 -8.70 2.18
CA ARG A 357 23.10 -9.48 0.96
C ARG A 357 23.62 -10.90 1.14
N THR A 358 22.78 -11.86 0.78
CA THR A 358 23.12 -13.26 0.64
C THR A 358 22.72 -13.75 -0.75
N TYR A 359 23.32 -14.85 -1.17
CA TYR A 359 23.11 -15.48 -2.47
C TYR A 359 22.44 -16.82 -2.24
N LEU A 360 21.26 -17.00 -2.82
CA LEU A 360 20.44 -18.18 -2.65
C LEU A 360 21.16 -19.44 -3.14
N GLY A 361 21.10 -20.50 -2.34
CA GLY A 361 21.34 -21.86 -2.75
C GLY A 361 20.38 -22.83 -2.09
N LEU A 362 20.66 -24.12 -2.27
CA LEU A 362 19.77 -25.22 -1.96
C LEU A 362 20.52 -26.32 -1.21
N ILE A 363 19.85 -26.93 -0.22
CA ILE A 363 20.28 -28.17 0.45
C ILE A 363 19.11 -29.16 0.41
N TYR A 364 19.36 -30.41 0.03
CA TYR A 364 18.34 -31.46 0.10
C TYR A 364 18.28 -32.07 1.51
N THR A 365 17.08 -32.22 2.06
CA THR A 365 16.90 -32.73 3.45
C THR A 365 17.36 -34.16 3.66
N ASN A 366 17.50 -34.95 2.58
CA ASN A 366 18.02 -36.31 2.61
C ASN A 366 19.52 -36.41 2.27
N GLN A 367 20.18 -35.30 1.94
CA GLN A 367 21.61 -35.22 1.63
C GLN A 367 22.28 -34.25 2.59
N LYS A 368 22.94 -34.81 3.60
CA LYS A 368 23.77 -34.02 4.52
C LYS A 368 25.04 -33.57 3.78
N ASP A 369 25.50 -32.38 4.14
CA ASP A 369 26.81 -31.85 3.76
C ASP A 369 26.97 -31.58 2.25
N GLU A 370 25.89 -31.16 1.60
CA GLU A 370 25.89 -30.74 0.20
C GLU A 370 25.07 -29.46 0.00
N PHE A 371 25.72 -28.40 -0.49
CA PHE A 371 25.13 -27.13 -0.85
C PHE A 371 25.22 -26.89 -2.36
N ILE A 372 24.10 -26.53 -2.96
CA ILE A 372 23.99 -26.24 -4.39
C ILE A 372 23.80 -24.72 -4.56
N PRO A 373 24.84 -23.97 -5.00
CA PRO A 373 24.72 -22.54 -5.23
C PRO A 373 23.86 -22.24 -6.46
N LEU A 374 22.86 -21.36 -6.32
CA LEU A 374 22.02 -20.90 -7.44
C LEU A 374 22.31 -19.45 -7.85
N ALA A 375 22.66 -18.59 -6.89
CA ALA A 375 23.04 -17.20 -7.12
C ALA A 375 24.54 -16.97 -6.87
N SER A 376 25.10 -15.93 -7.50
CA SER A 376 26.50 -15.55 -7.40
C SER A 376 26.68 -14.02 -7.39
N LYS A 377 27.91 -13.52 -7.16
CA LYS A 377 28.19 -12.07 -7.19
C LYS A 377 27.81 -11.40 -8.51
N THR A 378 27.92 -12.11 -9.63
CA THR A 378 27.58 -11.59 -10.97
C THR A 378 26.11 -11.84 -11.34
N MET A 379 25.50 -12.90 -10.79
CA MET A 379 24.10 -13.26 -10.97
C MET A 379 23.40 -13.37 -9.60
N PRO A 380 23.14 -12.22 -8.95
CA PRO A 380 22.81 -12.18 -7.53
C PRO A 380 21.39 -12.62 -7.17
N TYR A 381 20.50 -12.76 -8.15
CA TYR A 381 19.10 -13.07 -7.89
C TYR A 381 18.76 -14.46 -8.42
N ALA A 382 18.15 -15.28 -7.57
CA ALA A 382 17.62 -16.59 -7.95
C ALA A 382 16.26 -16.85 -7.30
N SER A 383 15.42 -17.64 -7.97
CA SER A 383 14.19 -18.19 -7.42
C SER A 383 13.94 -19.58 -8.01
N ILE A 384 13.17 -20.41 -7.30
CA ILE A 384 12.79 -21.75 -7.76
C ILE A 384 11.28 -21.76 -8.02
N SER A 385 10.84 -22.42 -9.09
CA SER A 385 9.42 -22.53 -9.41
C SER A 385 8.65 -23.38 -8.40
N ASN A 386 7.33 -23.41 -8.54
CA ASN A 386 6.43 -24.26 -7.76
C ASN A 386 6.66 -24.21 -6.23
N GLU A 387 6.75 -23.02 -5.65
CA GLU A 387 6.95 -22.83 -4.20
C GLU A 387 8.21 -23.55 -3.64
N GLY A 388 9.26 -23.64 -4.47
CA GLY A 388 10.52 -24.29 -4.10
C GLY A 388 10.63 -25.77 -4.53
N ASP A 389 9.52 -26.41 -4.89
CA ASP A 389 9.47 -27.84 -5.28
C ASP A 389 9.84 -28.03 -6.76
N GLY A 390 9.82 -26.97 -7.55
CA GLY A 390 9.92 -27.04 -9.00
C GLY A 390 11.27 -27.53 -9.52
N ARG A 391 11.30 -28.06 -10.73
CA ARG A 391 12.52 -28.55 -11.40
C ARG A 391 13.49 -27.43 -11.77
N TYR A 392 12.99 -26.23 -12.09
CA TYR A 392 13.81 -25.16 -12.65
C TYR A 392 14.03 -24.02 -11.66
N ALA A 393 15.25 -23.47 -11.66
CA ALA A 393 15.58 -22.23 -11.00
C ALA A 393 15.82 -21.11 -12.03
N LEU A 394 15.28 -19.93 -11.76
CA LEU A 394 15.46 -18.71 -12.56
C LEU A 394 16.54 -17.89 -11.89
N VAL A 395 17.61 -17.62 -12.63
CA VAL A 395 18.76 -16.87 -12.15
C VAL A 395 18.93 -15.63 -13.03
N TRP A 396 19.05 -14.44 -12.45
CA TRP A 396 19.10 -13.20 -13.22
C TRP A 396 19.97 -12.09 -12.60
N SER A 397 20.36 -11.13 -13.44
CA SER A 397 21.16 -9.97 -13.05
C SER A 397 20.73 -8.72 -13.80
N ASN A 398 20.63 -7.58 -13.08
CA ASN A 398 20.48 -6.26 -13.68
C ASN A 398 21.74 -5.40 -13.50
N LEU A 399 22.80 -5.95 -12.90
CA LEU A 399 24.03 -5.21 -12.56
C LEU A 399 24.66 -4.50 -13.77
N PRO A 400 24.72 -5.09 -14.98
CA PRO A 400 25.31 -4.41 -16.14
C PRO A 400 24.56 -3.15 -16.60
N TYR A 401 23.29 -2.98 -16.20
CA TYR A 401 22.39 -1.94 -16.71
C TYR A 401 22.06 -0.85 -15.67
N LEU A 402 22.69 -0.91 -14.49
CA LEU A 402 22.39 0.03 -13.40
C LEU A 402 22.69 1.49 -13.77
N LEU A 403 23.78 1.76 -14.50
CA LEU A 403 24.14 3.11 -14.91
C LEU A 403 23.07 3.70 -15.85
N GLU A 404 22.65 2.92 -16.86
CA GLU A 404 21.61 3.33 -17.82
C GLU A 404 20.25 3.57 -17.14
N SER A 405 19.98 2.86 -16.04
CA SER A 405 18.74 2.97 -15.28
C SER A 405 18.46 4.35 -14.67
N GLN A 406 19.42 5.28 -14.76
CA GLN A 406 19.28 6.67 -14.34
C GLN A 406 18.39 7.51 -15.27
N TRP A 407 18.37 7.19 -16.57
CA TRP A 407 17.57 7.90 -17.59
C TRP A 407 16.62 6.97 -18.36
N ASP A 408 16.92 5.68 -18.48
CA ASP A 408 16.03 4.68 -19.08
C ASP A 408 15.40 3.78 -18.02
N LEU A 409 14.08 3.60 -18.07
CA LEU A 409 13.36 2.71 -17.15
C LEU A 409 12.98 1.37 -17.77
N SER A 410 13.36 1.14 -19.02
CA SER A 410 13.11 -0.13 -19.72
C SER A 410 13.85 -1.25 -18.99
N SER A 411 13.15 -2.36 -18.72
CA SER A 411 13.75 -3.45 -17.94
C SER A 411 14.76 -4.20 -18.81
N LYS A 412 16.01 -4.27 -18.36
CA LYS A 412 17.07 -5.09 -19.00
C LYS A 412 17.69 -5.99 -17.95
N THR A 413 17.67 -7.30 -18.21
CA THR A 413 18.23 -8.29 -17.29
C THR A 413 18.91 -9.41 -18.04
N ASP A 414 20.07 -9.84 -17.56
CA ASP A 414 20.68 -11.11 -17.97
C ASP A 414 19.91 -12.24 -17.30
N VAL A 415 19.55 -13.29 -18.03
CA VAL A 415 18.66 -14.35 -17.55
C VAL A 415 19.18 -15.73 -17.92
N MET A 416 19.21 -16.62 -16.93
CA MET A 416 19.49 -18.04 -17.09
C MET A 416 18.42 -18.90 -16.40
N ILE A 417 18.22 -20.10 -16.93
CA ILE A 417 17.44 -21.17 -16.30
C ILE A 417 18.38 -22.31 -15.95
N VAL A 418 18.36 -22.73 -14.69
CA VAL A 418 19.10 -23.88 -14.18
C VAL A 418 18.13 -25.04 -13.98
N ASP A 419 18.42 -26.17 -14.59
CA ASP A 419 17.68 -27.42 -14.40
C ASP A 419 18.24 -28.16 -13.17
N LEU A 420 17.45 -28.28 -12.10
CA LEU A 420 17.89 -28.85 -10.82
C LEU A 420 17.99 -30.38 -10.83
N GLU A 421 17.52 -31.06 -11.88
CA GLU A 421 17.70 -32.52 -12.01
C GLU A 421 19.13 -32.88 -12.44
N ASN A 422 19.73 -32.09 -13.32
CA ASN A 422 21.05 -32.38 -13.90
C ASN A 422 22.08 -31.25 -13.74
N MET A 423 21.67 -30.13 -13.14
CA MET A 423 22.45 -28.92 -12.89
C MET A 423 22.93 -28.17 -14.15
N ASP A 424 22.28 -28.39 -15.29
CA ASP A 424 22.58 -27.65 -16.52
C ASP A 424 21.99 -26.22 -16.46
N ALA A 425 22.82 -25.23 -16.74
CA ALA A 425 22.40 -23.83 -16.89
C ALA A 425 22.27 -23.46 -18.37
N ARG A 426 21.16 -22.81 -18.74
CA ARG A 426 20.87 -22.33 -20.10
C ARG A 426 20.61 -20.83 -20.09
N GLU A 427 21.31 -20.08 -20.94
CA GLU A 427 21.04 -18.66 -21.15
C GLU A 427 19.73 -18.46 -21.92
N VAL A 428 18.90 -17.54 -21.45
CA VAL A 428 17.65 -17.15 -22.13
C VAL A 428 17.81 -15.80 -22.84
N GLY A 429 18.55 -14.86 -22.25
CA GLY A 429 18.83 -13.57 -22.87
C GLY A 429 19.84 -12.72 -22.10
N LYS A 430 20.63 -11.92 -22.84
CA LYS A 430 21.71 -11.06 -22.33
C LYS A 430 21.92 -9.82 -23.22
N PRO A 431 21.16 -8.73 -23.03
CA PRO A 431 20.00 -8.62 -22.13
C PRO A 431 18.77 -9.36 -22.67
N LEU A 432 17.93 -9.81 -21.74
CA LEU A 432 16.50 -9.96 -21.96
C LEU A 432 15.82 -8.61 -21.70
N ASN A 433 15.08 -8.09 -22.68
CA ASN A 433 14.27 -6.88 -22.51
C ASN A 433 12.95 -7.25 -21.83
N GLY A 434 12.85 -6.97 -20.54
CA GLY A 434 11.74 -7.36 -19.67
C GLY A 434 12.23 -7.90 -18.34
N ARG A 435 11.29 -8.40 -17.52
CA ARG A 435 11.60 -9.13 -16.28
C ARG A 435 10.81 -10.43 -16.25
N PRO A 436 11.49 -11.60 -16.28
CA PRO A 436 10.81 -12.88 -16.35
C PRO A 436 10.17 -13.28 -15.02
N SER A 437 9.10 -14.06 -15.12
CA SER A 437 8.40 -14.72 -14.01
C SER A 437 8.07 -16.17 -14.38
N PHE A 438 7.93 -17.04 -13.39
CA PHE A 438 7.58 -18.45 -13.60
C PHE A 438 6.09 -18.67 -13.79
N SER A 439 5.73 -19.60 -14.67
CA SER A 439 4.44 -20.29 -14.62
C SER A 439 4.32 -21.11 -13.30
N PRO A 440 3.11 -21.48 -12.85
CA PRO A 440 2.90 -22.20 -11.58
C PRO A 440 3.83 -23.40 -11.35
N LEU A 441 3.94 -24.32 -12.32
CA LEU A 441 4.84 -25.47 -12.22
C LEU A 441 6.28 -25.13 -12.65
N GLY A 442 6.46 -24.00 -13.32
CA GLY A 442 7.74 -23.55 -13.88
C GLY A 442 8.13 -24.25 -15.17
N ASN A 443 7.19 -24.87 -15.88
CA ASN A 443 7.44 -25.36 -17.23
C ASN A 443 7.82 -24.22 -18.19
N TYR A 444 7.38 -22.99 -17.87
CA TYR A 444 7.70 -21.79 -18.62
C TYR A 444 8.22 -20.68 -17.69
N ILE A 445 9.07 -19.83 -18.24
CA ILE A 445 9.12 -18.43 -17.82
C ILE A 445 8.44 -17.55 -18.87
N TYR A 446 7.91 -16.41 -18.44
CA TYR A 446 7.25 -15.44 -19.31
C TYR A 446 7.62 -14.02 -18.90
N TRP A 447 7.60 -13.09 -19.87
CA TRP A 447 7.90 -11.68 -19.63
C TRP A 447 7.21 -10.78 -20.65
N TRP A 448 6.99 -9.54 -20.25
CA TRP A 448 6.65 -8.46 -21.18
C TRP A 448 7.94 -7.90 -21.76
N ASN A 449 8.03 -7.85 -23.10
CA ASN A 449 9.11 -7.15 -23.79
C ASN A 449 8.62 -5.75 -24.14
N ASP A 450 9.22 -4.74 -23.50
CA ASP A 450 8.83 -3.34 -23.68
C ASP A 450 8.95 -2.93 -25.16
N ASP A 451 10.12 -3.13 -25.79
CA ASP A 451 10.39 -2.68 -27.16
C ASP A 451 9.48 -3.34 -28.20
N ALA A 452 9.31 -4.66 -28.09
CA ALA A 452 8.44 -5.42 -28.98
C ALA A 452 6.95 -5.19 -28.71
N LYS A 453 6.59 -4.68 -27.52
CA LYS A 453 5.20 -4.55 -27.03
C LYS A 453 4.42 -5.85 -27.10
N HIS A 454 5.09 -6.94 -26.77
CA HIS A 454 4.52 -8.28 -26.79
C HIS A 454 4.91 -9.09 -25.56
N TRP A 455 4.04 -10.03 -25.19
CA TRP A 455 4.36 -11.05 -24.21
C TRP A 455 5.13 -12.18 -24.84
N PHE A 456 6.16 -12.64 -24.15
CA PHE A 456 6.97 -13.78 -24.55
C PHE A 456 6.93 -14.86 -23.49
N SER A 457 7.20 -16.10 -23.91
CA SER A 457 7.49 -17.22 -23.02
C SER A 457 8.72 -17.97 -23.49
N HIS A 458 9.38 -18.65 -22.56
CA HIS A 458 10.44 -19.61 -22.82
C HIS A 458 10.04 -20.95 -22.20
N ASP A 459 9.93 -22.01 -23.01
CA ASP A 459 9.69 -23.38 -22.53
C ASP A 459 10.98 -23.93 -21.90
N ASN A 460 11.00 -24.05 -20.58
CA ASN A 460 12.20 -24.42 -19.84
C ASN A 460 12.66 -25.86 -20.13
N ARG A 461 11.73 -26.71 -20.59
CA ARG A 461 12.02 -28.11 -20.94
C ARG A 461 12.73 -28.21 -22.28
N LYS A 462 12.30 -27.38 -23.24
CA LYS A 462 12.74 -27.45 -24.64
C LYS A 462 13.76 -26.39 -25.04
N GLY A 463 13.89 -25.30 -24.27
CA GLY A 463 14.75 -24.17 -24.60
C GLY A 463 14.20 -23.28 -25.74
N ILE A 464 12.87 -23.25 -25.93
CA ILE A 464 12.25 -22.54 -27.06
C ILE A 464 11.58 -21.25 -26.57
N ILE A 465 11.90 -20.13 -27.20
CA ILE A 465 11.23 -18.84 -26.99
C ILE A 465 10.08 -18.69 -27.98
N LYS A 466 8.93 -18.21 -27.50
CA LYS A 466 7.74 -17.92 -28.30
C LYS A 466 7.17 -16.55 -27.97
N ASN A 467 6.81 -15.79 -29.01
CA ASN A 467 5.96 -14.62 -28.87
C ASN A 467 4.51 -15.07 -28.71
N LEU A 468 3.87 -14.68 -27.61
CA LEU A 468 2.53 -15.12 -27.24
C LEU A 468 1.43 -14.28 -27.89
N THR A 469 1.75 -13.08 -28.36
CA THR A 469 0.73 -12.05 -28.67
C THR A 469 0.86 -11.41 -30.04
N GLU A 470 1.86 -11.73 -30.85
CA GLU A 470 2.03 -11.13 -32.19
C GLU A 470 0.88 -11.42 -33.15
N ASP A 471 0.35 -12.65 -33.14
CA ASP A 471 -0.69 -13.10 -34.08
C ASP A 471 -2.12 -12.73 -33.63
N ILE A 472 -2.27 -11.91 -32.59
CA ILE A 472 -3.57 -11.49 -32.08
C ILE A 472 -3.76 -10.00 -32.40
N GLU A 473 -4.79 -9.68 -33.18
CA GLU A 473 -5.06 -8.32 -33.69
C GLU A 473 -5.65 -7.36 -32.63
N VAL A 474 -5.03 -7.30 -31.44
CA VAL A 474 -5.34 -6.32 -30.39
C VAL A 474 -4.07 -5.88 -29.67
N ASN A 475 -4.12 -4.71 -29.02
CA ASN A 475 -3.01 -4.19 -28.25
C ASN A 475 -3.02 -4.75 -26.82
N PHE A 476 -1.91 -5.34 -26.37
CA PHE A 476 -1.72 -5.79 -25.00
C PHE A 476 -1.04 -4.75 -24.10
N TRP A 477 -0.73 -3.57 -24.65
CA TRP A 477 -0.12 -2.44 -23.96
C TRP A 477 -1.12 -1.31 -23.71
N ASP A 478 -0.77 -0.44 -22.76
CA ASP A 478 -1.55 0.76 -22.42
C ASP A 478 -1.77 1.65 -23.65
N GLU A 479 -2.98 1.55 -24.20
CA GLU A 479 -3.46 2.30 -25.37
C GLU A 479 -3.63 3.79 -25.03
N LYS A 480 -3.65 4.16 -23.75
CA LYS A 480 -3.78 5.52 -23.23
C LYS A 480 -2.46 6.14 -22.76
N ASN A 481 -1.32 5.48 -23.02
CA ASN A 481 -0.01 5.98 -22.60
C ASN A 481 0.32 7.34 -23.22
N ASP A 482 0.43 8.37 -22.37
CA ASP A 482 0.72 9.76 -22.74
C ASP A 482 2.11 10.23 -22.28
N VAL A 483 3.00 9.30 -21.94
CA VAL A 483 4.38 9.57 -21.51
C VAL A 483 5.40 9.12 -22.57
N PRO A 484 6.58 9.78 -22.67
CA PRO A 484 7.62 9.47 -23.66
C PRO A 484 8.45 8.22 -23.33
N ARG A 485 7.78 7.15 -22.89
CA ARG A 485 8.34 5.82 -22.68
C ARG A 485 7.49 4.80 -23.43
N THR A 486 8.10 3.66 -23.74
CA THR A 486 7.38 2.50 -24.26
C THR A 486 6.25 2.12 -23.29
N PRO A 487 5.01 1.92 -23.79
CA PRO A 487 3.86 1.63 -22.93
C PRO A 487 4.03 0.27 -22.25
N GLY A 488 3.62 0.20 -20.98
CA GLY A 488 3.57 -1.07 -20.25
C GLY A 488 2.38 -1.92 -20.69
N SER A 489 2.40 -3.22 -20.37
CA SER A 489 1.27 -4.10 -20.63
C SER A 489 0.13 -3.95 -19.62
N TYR A 490 -1.06 -4.43 -19.99
CA TYR A 490 -2.18 -4.60 -19.05
C TYR A 490 -2.03 -5.81 -18.11
N GLY A 491 -0.87 -6.46 -18.10
CA GLY A 491 -0.57 -7.58 -17.22
C GLY A 491 -1.24 -8.90 -17.62
N ILE A 492 -0.97 -9.93 -16.82
CA ILE A 492 -1.64 -11.22 -16.91
C ILE A 492 -2.72 -11.32 -15.82
N ALA A 493 -3.75 -12.13 -16.06
CA ALA A 493 -4.79 -12.43 -15.07
C ALA A 493 -4.42 -13.62 -14.19
N SER A 494 -4.04 -14.76 -14.79
CA SER A 494 -3.63 -15.98 -14.09
C SER A 494 -3.09 -17.00 -15.10
N TRP A 495 -2.47 -18.07 -14.60
CA TRP A 495 -2.22 -19.28 -15.37
C TRP A 495 -3.37 -20.27 -15.23
N GLY A 496 -3.52 -21.13 -16.23
CA GLY A 496 -4.33 -22.34 -16.17
C GLY A 496 -3.58 -23.47 -15.47
N GLU A 497 -4.34 -24.46 -15.00
CA GLU A 497 -3.81 -25.70 -14.43
C GLU A 497 -2.76 -26.34 -15.35
N ASN A 498 -1.73 -26.95 -14.74
CA ASN A 498 -0.62 -27.62 -15.42
C ASN A 498 0.21 -26.75 -16.38
N ASP A 499 0.16 -25.43 -16.23
CA ASP A 499 0.77 -24.45 -17.14
C ASP A 499 0.26 -24.58 -18.60
N GLU A 500 -0.96 -25.08 -18.81
CA GLU A 500 -1.49 -25.34 -20.17
C GLU A 500 -1.68 -24.04 -20.97
N TYR A 501 -2.19 -23.01 -20.30
CA TYR A 501 -2.45 -21.70 -20.88
C TYR A 501 -2.17 -20.58 -19.88
N ILE A 502 -2.01 -19.37 -20.41
CA ILE A 502 -1.92 -18.13 -19.65
C ILE A 502 -3.09 -17.22 -20.04
N LEU A 503 -3.69 -16.56 -19.05
CA LEU A 503 -4.69 -15.52 -19.27
C LEU A 503 -4.00 -14.16 -19.30
N ILE A 504 -4.05 -13.45 -20.42
CA ILE A 504 -3.43 -12.14 -20.60
C ILE A 504 -4.52 -11.09 -20.83
N ASN A 505 -4.40 -9.93 -20.19
CA ASN A 505 -5.35 -8.85 -20.37
C ASN A 505 -4.97 -8.00 -21.58
N ASP A 506 -5.97 -7.60 -22.37
CA ASP A 506 -5.88 -6.36 -23.15
C ASP A 506 -6.55 -5.21 -22.37
N MET A 507 -6.77 -4.05 -23.00
CA MET A 507 -7.40 -2.89 -22.36
C MET A 507 -8.76 -3.22 -21.71
N PHE A 508 -9.53 -4.12 -22.33
CA PHE A 508 -10.92 -4.40 -21.98
C PHE A 508 -11.17 -5.87 -21.61
N ASP A 509 -10.61 -6.79 -22.38
CA ASP A 509 -10.92 -8.20 -22.42
C ASP A 509 -9.77 -9.06 -21.87
N ILE A 510 -10.08 -10.35 -21.64
CA ILE A 510 -9.13 -11.35 -21.15
C ILE A 510 -8.96 -12.42 -22.23
N TRP A 511 -7.71 -12.72 -22.56
CA TRP A 511 -7.32 -13.67 -23.59
C TRP A 511 -6.68 -14.91 -22.99
N LYS A 512 -7.20 -16.08 -23.32
CA LYS A 512 -6.59 -17.39 -23.04
C LYS A 512 -5.63 -17.73 -24.17
N ILE A 513 -4.34 -17.79 -23.84
CA ILE A 513 -3.25 -17.96 -24.80
C ILE A 513 -2.44 -19.20 -24.41
N TYR A 514 -2.09 -20.02 -25.39
CA TYR A 514 -1.37 -21.27 -25.17
C TYR A 514 0.12 -21.10 -25.52
N PRO A 515 1.03 -21.29 -24.55
CA PRO A 515 2.47 -21.29 -24.82
C PRO A 515 2.88 -22.43 -25.77
N SER A 516 2.16 -23.55 -25.77
CA SER A 516 2.32 -24.60 -26.78
C SER A 516 1.61 -24.25 -28.10
N GLU A 517 2.07 -24.76 -29.24
CA GLU A 517 1.51 -24.47 -30.58
C GLU A 517 0.23 -25.26 -30.92
N ILE A 518 -0.34 -25.98 -29.96
CA ILE A 518 -1.41 -26.95 -30.22
C ILE A 518 -2.78 -26.26 -30.42
N LYS A 519 -2.99 -25.10 -29.80
CA LYS A 519 -4.29 -24.43 -29.73
C LYS A 519 -4.19 -22.94 -30.07
N LYS A 520 -5.24 -22.40 -30.68
CA LYS A 520 -5.35 -20.98 -31.03
C LYS A 520 -5.73 -20.15 -29.79
N PRO A 521 -5.31 -18.88 -29.69
CA PRO A 521 -5.77 -17.95 -28.67
C PRO A 521 -7.30 -17.77 -28.68
N GLU A 522 -7.89 -17.55 -27.50
CA GLU A 522 -9.33 -17.39 -27.31
C GLU A 522 -9.62 -16.14 -26.45
N ASN A 523 -10.46 -15.22 -26.92
CA ASN A 523 -10.99 -14.15 -26.06
C ASN A 523 -12.12 -14.71 -25.18
N ILE A 524 -11.85 -14.90 -23.89
CA ILE A 524 -12.78 -15.59 -22.98
C ILE A 524 -13.91 -14.67 -22.49
N THR A 525 -13.78 -13.35 -22.67
CA THR A 525 -14.85 -12.38 -22.46
C THR A 525 -15.66 -12.09 -23.74
N LEU A 526 -15.37 -12.83 -24.82
CA LEU A 526 -16.10 -12.83 -26.09
C LEU A 526 -16.13 -11.46 -26.79
N GLY A 527 -15.11 -10.62 -26.58
CA GLY A 527 -15.03 -9.26 -27.12
C GLY A 527 -16.04 -8.28 -26.53
N LYS A 528 -16.82 -8.70 -25.53
CA LYS A 528 -17.83 -7.86 -24.88
C LYS A 528 -17.19 -6.62 -24.25
N GLY A 529 -15.99 -6.76 -23.68
CA GLY A 529 -15.31 -5.66 -23.03
C GLY A 529 -15.05 -4.52 -24.01
N ARG A 530 -14.39 -4.82 -25.13
CA ARG A 530 -14.08 -3.81 -26.16
C ARG A 530 -15.32 -3.25 -26.83
N ASN A 531 -16.33 -4.09 -27.13
CA ASN A 531 -17.57 -3.63 -27.77
C ASN A 531 -18.39 -2.69 -26.88
N ASP A 532 -18.43 -2.94 -25.57
CA ASP A 532 -19.27 -2.20 -24.63
C ASP A 532 -18.46 -1.16 -23.81
N SER A 533 -17.17 -1.00 -24.10
CA SER A 533 -16.24 -0.16 -23.32
C SER A 533 -16.16 -0.54 -21.84
N ILE A 534 -16.24 -1.84 -21.52
CA ILE A 534 -16.14 -2.38 -20.17
C ILE A 534 -14.78 -3.05 -19.99
N THR A 535 -14.03 -2.63 -18.98
CA THR A 535 -12.79 -3.29 -18.59
C THR A 535 -13.08 -4.43 -17.61
N PHE A 536 -12.78 -5.66 -18.02
CA PHE A 536 -12.86 -6.87 -17.19
C PHE A 536 -11.50 -7.24 -16.62
N ARG A 537 -11.45 -7.57 -15.33
CA ARG A 537 -10.25 -8.13 -14.68
C ARG A 537 -10.63 -9.29 -13.77
N TYR A 538 -9.84 -10.36 -13.79
CA TYR A 538 -10.04 -11.50 -12.91
C TYR A 538 -9.84 -11.11 -11.44
N VAL A 539 -10.75 -11.57 -10.58
CA VAL A 539 -10.66 -11.39 -9.13
C VAL A 539 -10.38 -12.73 -8.50
N ASN A 540 -9.16 -12.89 -7.96
CA ASN A 540 -8.81 -14.07 -7.20
C ASN A 540 -9.38 -13.98 -5.77
N LEU A 541 -10.37 -14.82 -5.47
CA LEU A 541 -11.00 -14.92 -4.14
C LEU A 541 -10.28 -15.90 -3.20
N ASP A 542 -9.36 -16.72 -3.72
CA ASP A 542 -8.56 -17.68 -2.96
C ASP A 542 -7.06 -17.39 -3.17
N ARG A 543 -6.45 -16.76 -2.17
CA ARG A 543 -5.04 -16.33 -2.25
C ARG A 543 -4.05 -17.49 -2.34
N GLU A 544 -4.44 -18.69 -1.90
CA GLU A 544 -3.60 -19.89 -2.02
C GLU A 544 -3.73 -20.54 -3.40
N LYS A 545 -4.76 -20.19 -4.18
CA LYS A 545 -4.98 -20.72 -5.53
C LYS A 545 -4.04 -20.04 -6.53
N ARG A 546 -3.13 -20.84 -7.10
CA ARG A 546 -2.06 -20.38 -8.03
C ARG A 546 -2.42 -20.50 -9.51
N TYR A 547 -3.50 -21.20 -9.85
CA TYR A 547 -3.94 -21.41 -11.21
C TYR A 547 -5.46 -21.62 -11.29
N ILE A 548 -6.00 -21.49 -12.50
CA ILE A 548 -7.42 -21.70 -12.79
C ILE A 548 -7.63 -23.13 -13.28
N GLU A 549 -8.54 -23.84 -12.62
CA GLU A 549 -8.98 -25.17 -13.02
C GLU A 549 -10.04 -25.08 -14.15
N PRO A 550 -10.15 -26.07 -15.04
CA PRO A 550 -11.13 -26.05 -16.14
C PRO A 550 -12.60 -25.91 -15.73
N LYS A 551 -12.93 -26.32 -14.50
CA LYS A 551 -14.29 -26.29 -13.93
C LYS A 551 -14.61 -24.99 -13.18
N ASP A 552 -13.62 -24.12 -12.96
CA ASP A 552 -13.81 -22.90 -12.19
C ASP A 552 -14.81 -21.95 -12.86
N GLU A 553 -15.69 -21.34 -12.07
CA GLU A 553 -16.42 -20.15 -12.46
C GLU A 553 -15.64 -18.94 -11.96
N LEU A 554 -15.13 -18.12 -12.88
CA LEU A 554 -14.33 -16.95 -12.52
C LEU A 554 -15.24 -15.80 -12.08
N LEU A 555 -14.81 -15.06 -11.05
CA LEU A 555 -15.34 -13.74 -10.77
C LEU A 555 -14.49 -12.70 -11.50
N LEU A 556 -15.13 -11.80 -12.23
CA LEU A 556 -14.48 -10.69 -12.93
C LEU A 556 -14.99 -9.37 -12.34
N SER A 557 -14.11 -8.45 -11.97
CA SER A 557 -14.49 -7.05 -11.77
C SER A 557 -14.73 -6.39 -13.12
N ALA A 558 -15.74 -5.52 -13.19
CA ALA A 558 -16.10 -4.76 -14.37
C ALA A 558 -16.06 -3.26 -14.07
N PHE A 559 -15.51 -2.49 -15.00
CA PHE A 559 -15.53 -1.02 -14.97
C PHE A 559 -16.01 -0.49 -16.32
N ASN A 560 -17.12 0.25 -16.33
CA ASN A 560 -17.62 0.90 -17.53
C ASN A 560 -16.85 2.20 -17.76
N ASN A 561 -16.06 2.29 -18.84
CA ASN A 561 -15.19 3.43 -19.13
C ASN A 561 -15.96 4.72 -19.48
N ILE A 562 -17.26 4.60 -19.78
CA ILE A 562 -18.15 5.71 -20.13
C ILE A 562 -18.96 6.15 -18.90
N SER A 563 -19.79 5.25 -18.34
CA SER A 563 -20.68 5.59 -17.21
C SER A 563 -19.95 5.66 -15.85
N LYS A 564 -18.71 5.16 -15.79
CA LYS A 564 -17.86 4.99 -14.59
C LYS A 564 -18.42 4.03 -13.54
N GLU A 565 -19.50 3.32 -13.87
CA GLU A 565 -20.10 2.31 -13.02
C GLU A 565 -19.14 1.14 -12.82
N ARG A 566 -19.21 0.54 -11.63
CA ARG A 566 -18.37 -0.58 -11.22
C ARG A 566 -19.24 -1.75 -10.84
N GLY A 567 -18.71 -2.95 -10.96
CA GLY A 567 -19.48 -4.14 -10.69
C GLY A 567 -18.72 -5.44 -10.86
N TYR A 568 -19.48 -6.52 -10.93
CA TYR A 568 -18.94 -7.86 -11.05
C TYR A 568 -19.74 -8.70 -12.05
N TYR A 569 -18.99 -9.54 -12.76
CA TYR A 569 -19.48 -10.55 -13.67
C TYR A 569 -18.95 -11.90 -13.23
N THR A 570 -19.63 -12.98 -13.61
CA THR A 570 -19.06 -14.33 -13.56
C THR A 570 -18.78 -14.83 -14.96
N LEU A 571 -17.74 -15.63 -15.11
CA LEU A 571 -17.37 -16.27 -16.37
C LEU A 571 -17.16 -17.76 -16.16
N LYS A 572 -18.01 -18.58 -16.79
CA LYS A 572 -17.77 -20.03 -16.91
C LYS A 572 -16.74 -20.30 -17.99
N GLN A 573 -15.86 -21.29 -17.79
CA GLN A 573 -14.84 -21.64 -18.78
C GLN A 573 -15.39 -22.32 -20.05
N SER A 574 -16.66 -22.72 -20.05
CA SER A 574 -17.32 -23.37 -21.20
C SER A 574 -18.84 -23.15 -21.19
N GLY A 575 -19.49 -23.49 -22.32
CA GLY A 575 -20.95 -23.47 -22.47
C GLY A 575 -21.48 -22.25 -23.24
N ARG A 576 -22.81 -22.20 -23.42
CA ARG A 576 -23.50 -21.07 -24.07
C ARG A 576 -23.67 -19.92 -23.08
N ASN A 577 -23.31 -18.69 -23.48
CA ASN A 577 -23.33 -17.48 -22.65
C ASN A 577 -22.55 -17.62 -21.34
N PRO A 578 -21.22 -17.85 -21.43
CA PRO A 578 -20.38 -18.10 -20.27
C PRO A 578 -20.23 -16.87 -19.37
N LEU A 579 -20.27 -15.66 -19.95
CA LEU A 579 -20.13 -14.38 -19.26
C LEU A 579 -21.51 -13.85 -18.80
N LYS A 580 -21.67 -13.59 -17.51
CA LYS A 580 -22.94 -13.12 -16.92
C LYS A 580 -22.70 -11.94 -15.98
N GLU A 581 -23.43 -10.85 -16.21
CA GLU A 581 -23.49 -9.73 -15.27
C GLU A 581 -24.14 -10.16 -13.96
N ARG A 582 -23.54 -9.76 -12.83
CA ARG A 582 -24.09 -9.98 -11.49
C ARG A 582 -24.55 -8.69 -10.85
N VAL A 583 -23.72 -7.66 -10.96
CA VAL A 583 -24.04 -6.31 -10.51
C VAL A 583 -23.25 -5.31 -11.33
N MET A 584 -23.87 -4.20 -11.70
CA MET A 584 -23.24 -2.97 -12.19
C MET A 584 -24.00 -1.82 -11.54
N ASP A 585 -23.29 -0.93 -10.84
CA ASP A 585 -23.95 0.07 -9.99
C ASP A 585 -23.13 1.36 -9.90
N LYS A 586 -23.80 2.44 -9.49
CA LYS A 586 -23.23 3.79 -9.23
C LYS A 586 -22.55 3.86 -7.86
N TYR A 587 -21.84 2.78 -7.52
CA TYR A 587 -21.10 2.60 -6.28
C TYR A 587 -19.75 1.98 -6.58
N SER A 588 -18.78 2.32 -5.75
CA SER A 588 -17.55 1.56 -5.61
C SER A 588 -17.76 0.36 -4.69
N PHE A 589 -17.13 -0.75 -5.06
CA PHE A 589 -17.03 -1.97 -4.26
C PHE A 589 -15.55 -2.20 -3.93
N SER A 590 -15.22 -2.37 -2.66
CA SER A 590 -13.82 -2.54 -2.22
C SER A 590 -13.69 -3.56 -1.11
N GLY A 591 -12.49 -4.14 -0.94
CA GLY A 591 -12.22 -5.10 0.13
C GLY A 591 -13.05 -6.37 0.01
N LEU A 592 -13.28 -6.85 -1.22
CA LEU A 592 -14.02 -8.09 -1.47
C LEU A 592 -13.25 -9.29 -0.88
N LEU A 593 -13.92 -10.08 -0.06
CA LEU A 593 -13.41 -11.30 0.56
C LEU A 593 -14.49 -12.40 0.47
N LYS A 594 -14.09 -13.66 0.29
CA LYS A 594 -14.99 -14.83 0.32
C LYS A 594 -14.62 -15.72 1.52
N ALA A 595 -15.61 -16.27 2.19
CA ALA A 595 -15.40 -17.33 3.16
C ALA A 595 -14.98 -18.63 2.43
N LYS A 596 -13.93 -19.29 2.90
CA LYS A 596 -13.28 -20.42 2.21
C LYS A 596 -14.27 -21.55 1.83
N ASP A 597 -15.12 -21.94 2.76
CA ASP A 597 -16.01 -23.10 2.67
C ASP A 597 -17.48 -22.74 2.42
N SER A 598 -17.78 -21.49 2.01
CA SER A 598 -19.15 -21.07 1.70
C SER A 598 -19.20 -20.03 0.58
N GLU A 599 -20.41 -19.75 0.06
CA GLU A 599 -20.61 -18.72 -0.97
C GLU A 599 -20.70 -17.29 -0.40
N LEU A 600 -20.58 -17.14 0.93
CA LEU A 600 -20.63 -15.85 1.59
C LEU A 600 -19.42 -14.98 1.19
N MET A 601 -19.72 -13.80 0.67
CA MET A 601 -18.76 -12.76 0.35
C MET A 601 -19.05 -11.48 1.13
N LEU A 602 -17.99 -10.77 1.48
CA LEU A 602 -18.00 -9.51 2.21
C LEU A 602 -17.36 -8.44 1.36
N PHE A 603 -17.91 -7.23 1.38
CA PHE A 603 -17.36 -6.10 0.64
C PHE A 603 -17.80 -4.79 1.28
N GLN A 604 -17.05 -3.72 1.06
CA GLN A 604 -17.51 -2.36 1.34
C GLN A 604 -18.22 -1.81 0.10
N LYS A 605 -19.37 -1.17 0.31
CA LYS A 605 -20.13 -0.48 -0.74
C LYS A 605 -20.25 1.00 -0.39
N SER A 606 -19.85 1.88 -1.31
CA SER A 606 -19.88 3.33 -1.11
C SER A 606 -19.90 4.12 -2.41
N ASN A 607 -20.33 5.36 -2.35
CA ASN A 607 -20.08 6.37 -3.39
C ASN A 607 -19.89 7.73 -2.72
N PHE A 608 -19.79 8.82 -3.48
CA PHE A 608 -19.60 10.15 -2.89
C PHE A 608 -20.59 10.43 -1.75
N SER A 609 -21.87 10.09 -1.92
CA SER A 609 -22.94 10.36 -0.95
C SER A 609 -23.26 9.20 0.02
N THR A 610 -22.48 8.12 0.03
CA THR A 610 -22.71 6.94 0.88
C THR A 610 -21.42 6.44 1.52
N SER A 611 -21.36 6.45 2.86
CA SER A 611 -20.21 5.96 3.63
C SER A 611 -19.90 4.47 3.34
N PRO A 612 -18.61 4.06 3.34
CA PRO A 612 -18.16 2.70 3.05
C PRO A 612 -18.49 1.73 4.19
N ASN A 613 -19.74 1.27 4.17
CA ASN A 613 -20.25 0.28 5.09
C ASN A 613 -19.94 -1.13 4.62
N LEU A 614 -19.79 -2.06 5.56
CA LEU A 614 -19.61 -3.47 5.28
C LEU A 614 -20.94 -4.09 4.87
N HIS A 615 -20.92 -4.84 3.78
CA HIS A 615 -22.04 -5.60 3.24
C HIS A 615 -21.65 -7.06 3.05
N ILE A 616 -22.66 -7.92 2.99
CA ILE A 616 -22.50 -9.33 2.61
C ILE A 616 -23.46 -9.72 1.48
N THR A 617 -23.07 -10.74 0.72
CA THR A 617 -23.91 -11.45 -0.25
C THR A 617 -23.49 -12.92 -0.30
N ASP A 618 -24.42 -13.83 -0.58
CA ASP A 618 -24.17 -15.27 -0.76
C ASP A 618 -24.76 -15.81 -2.07
N ASN A 619 -25.28 -14.90 -2.90
CA ASN A 619 -26.08 -15.24 -4.08
C ASN A 619 -25.70 -14.39 -5.30
N LEU A 620 -24.42 -13.99 -5.34
CA LEU A 620 -23.83 -13.17 -6.41
C LEU A 620 -24.60 -11.86 -6.63
N TRP A 621 -24.77 -11.08 -5.56
CA TRP A 621 -25.40 -9.75 -5.55
C TRP A 621 -26.87 -9.69 -6.00
N LYS A 622 -27.58 -10.82 -6.14
CA LYS A 622 -29.05 -10.81 -6.27
C LYS A 622 -29.70 -10.11 -5.08
N SER A 623 -29.11 -10.28 -3.90
CA SER A 623 -29.35 -9.44 -2.74
C SER A 623 -28.04 -9.17 -1.99
N SER A 624 -28.02 -8.10 -1.19
CA SER A 624 -26.94 -7.83 -0.25
C SER A 624 -27.49 -7.24 1.04
N THR A 625 -26.81 -7.52 2.15
CA THR A 625 -27.22 -7.07 3.50
C THR A 625 -26.14 -6.18 4.08
N ARG A 626 -26.51 -4.97 4.53
CA ARG A 626 -25.60 -4.04 5.23
C ARG A 626 -25.38 -4.50 6.67
N LEU A 627 -24.12 -4.65 7.08
CA LEU A 627 -23.72 -5.08 8.43
C LEU A 627 -23.38 -3.92 9.36
N THR A 628 -22.89 -2.81 8.82
CA THR A 628 -22.43 -1.66 9.61
C THR A 628 -23.07 -0.36 9.14
N ASP A 629 -23.14 0.62 10.05
CA ASP A 629 -23.33 2.02 9.71
C ASP A 629 -22.26 2.83 10.44
N ILE A 630 -21.07 2.97 9.82
CA ILE A 630 -19.88 3.46 10.53
C ILE A 630 -19.86 4.97 10.70
N ASN A 631 -20.55 5.71 9.82
CA ASN A 631 -20.61 7.18 9.86
C ASN A 631 -22.05 7.70 9.73
N PRO A 632 -22.97 7.32 10.63
CA PRO A 632 -24.36 7.79 10.56
C PRO A 632 -24.46 9.32 10.69
N GLN A 633 -23.48 9.95 11.34
CA GLN A 633 -23.38 11.40 11.47
C GLN A 633 -23.28 12.13 10.13
N MET A 634 -22.86 11.46 9.05
CA MET A 634 -22.78 12.03 7.71
C MET A 634 -24.13 12.60 7.25
N SER A 635 -25.25 11.96 7.63
CA SER A 635 -26.60 12.41 7.28
C SER A 635 -26.97 13.79 7.85
N HIS A 636 -26.25 14.26 8.86
CA HIS A 636 -26.48 15.55 9.52
C HIS A 636 -25.71 16.71 8.88
N TYR A 637 -24.82 16.43 7.92
CA TYR A 637 -24.01 17.44 7.24
C TYR A 637 -24.52 17.70 5.82
N ASN A 638 -24.42 18.96 5.36
CA ASN A 638 -24.63 19.33 3.97
C ASN A 638 -23.50 18.71 3.15
N TRP A 639 -23.66 17.49 2.65
CA TRP A 639 -22.52 16.73 2.12
C TRP A 639 -22.23 17.05 0.66
N GLY A 640 -23.21 16.82 -0.21
CA GLY A 640 -23.16 17.10 -1.64
C GLY A 640 -23.42 15.92 -2.56
N THR A 641 -23.36 16.21 -3.85
CA THR A 641 -23.50 15.28 -4.98
C THR A 641 -22.28 15.35 -5.90
N ALA A 642 -22.13 14.36 -6.78
CA ALA A 642 -21.07 14.29 -7.78
C ALA A 642 -21.67 13.91 -9.15
N GLU A 643 -21.25 14.60 -10.21
CA GLU A 643 -21.70 14.35 -11.58
C GLU A 643 -20.54 14.48 -12.58
N LEU A 644 -20.63 13.75 -13.71
CA LEU A 644 -19.70 13.96 -14.82
C LEU A 644 -20.01 15.27 -15.54
N PHE A 645 -18.95 15.95 -15.92
CA PHE A 645 -18.99 17.14 -16.76
C PHE A 645 -18.08 16.93 -17.95
N SER A 646 -18.55 17.28 -19.15
CA SER A 646 -17.82 17.07 -20.40
C SER A 646 -17.71 18.36 -21.17
N TRP A 647 -16.55 18.59 -21.78
CA TRP A 647 -16.26 19.76 -22.60
C TRP A 647 -15.23 19.40 -23.67
N THR A 648 -15.01 20.30 -24.62
CA THR A 648 -13.92 20.18 -25.59
C THR A 648 -12.79 21.12 -25.17
N SER A 649 -11.57 20.61 -25.07
CA SER A 649 -10.40 21.42 -24.72
C SER A 649 -10.04 22.45 -25.78
N PHE A 650 -9.17 23.41 -25.46
CA PHE A 650 -8.61 24.33 -26.47
C PHE A 650 -7.75 23.65 -27.54
N ALA A 651 -7.38 22.39 -27.32
CA ALA A 651 -6.67 21.56 -28.30
C ALA A 651 -7.63 20.61 -29.06
N ASP A 652 -8.94 20.89 -29.05
CA ASP A 652 -9.99 20.09 -29.69
C ASP A 652 -10.12 18.64 -29.18
N VAL A 653 -9.48 18.31 -28.05
CA VAL A 653 -9.62 17.01 -27.38
C VAL A 653 -10.91 16.99 -26.55
N PRO A 654 -11.82 16.01 -26.73
CA PRO A 654 -12.97 15.81 -25.85
C PRO A 654 -12.50 15.36 -24.46
N LEU A 655 -12.88 16.12 -23.44
CA LEU A 655 -12.51 15.87 -22.05
C LEU A 655 -13.72 15.70 -21.16
N GLN A 656 -13.46 15.18 -19.97
CA GLN A 656 -14.43 15.04 -18.91
C GLN A 656 -13.79 15.30 -17.55
N GLY A 657 -14.63 15.47 -16.54
CA GLY A 657 -14.22 15.69 -15.17
C GLY A 657 -15.40 15.48 -14.24
N ILE A 658 -15.22 15.77 -12.96
CA ILE A 658 -16.27 15.62 -11.95
C ILE A 658 -16.60 17.00 -11.39
N ILE A 659 -17.89 17.34 -11.34
CA ILE A 659 -18.40 18.48 -10.59
C ILE A 659 -19.04 17.95 -9.31
N TYR A 660 -18.64 18.53 -8.18
CA TYR A 660 -19.24 18.30 -6.88
C TYR A 660 -20.05 19.52 -6.46
N LYS A 661 -21.30 19.29 -6.05
CA LYS A 661 -22.25 20.36 -5.67
C LYS A 661 -22.74 20.17 -4.23
N PRO A 662 -23.02 21.26 -3.48
CA PRO A 662 -23.66 21.17 -2.18
C PRO A 662 -24.99 20.41 -2.23
N GLU A 663 -25.40 19.78 -1.13
CA GLU A 663 -26.67 19.03 -1.11
C GLU A 663 -27.88 19.96 -1.23
N ASP A 664 -27.75 21.18 -0.72
CA ASP A 664 -28.71 22.28 -0.82
C ASP A 664 -28.47 23.19 -2.04
N PHE A 665 -27.87 22.64 -3.10
CA PHE A 665 -27.62 23.36 -4.35
C PHE A 665 -28.91 23.98 -4.92
N ASP A 666 -28.84 25.27 -5.23
CA ASP A 666 -29.92 26.07 -5.78
C ASP A 666 -29.42 26.74 -7.07
N PRO A 667 -29.91 26.35 -8.26
CA PRO A 667 -29.43 26.89 -9.53
C PRO A 667 -29.70 28.39 -9.72
N THR A 668 -30.47 29.03 -8.83
CA THR A 668 -30.70 30.48 -8.84
C THR A 668 -29.64 31.28 -8.07
N LYS A 669 -28.79 30.60 -7.29
CA LYS A 669 -27.68 31.21 -6.54
C LYS A 669 -26.37 31.10 -7.30
N LYS A 670 -25.46 32.03 -7.02
CA LYS A 670 -24.07 32.00 -7.49
C LYS A 670 -23.18 31.31 -6.45
N TYR A 671 -22.32 30.41 -6.91
CA TYR A 671 -21.38 29.66 -6.06
C TYR A 671 -19.93 29.91 -6.50
N PRO A 672 -19.01 30.15 -5.56
CA PRO A 672 -17.57 30.18 -5.86
C PRO A 672 -17.09 28.78 -6.27
N VAL A 673 -16.10 28.74 -7.16
CA VAL A 673 -15.57 27.50 -7.74
C VAL A 673 -14.15 27.22 -7.24
N MET A 674 -13.92 25.99 -6.82
CA MET A 674 -12.60 25.45 -6.51
C MET A 674 -12.23 24.37 -7.52
N ILE A 675 -11.19 24.58 -8.30
CA ILE A 675 -10.73 23.60 -9.30
C ILE A 675 -9.51 22.87 -8.76
N TYR A 676 -9.59 21.55 -8.65
CA TYR A 676 -8.48 20.70 -8.22
C TYR A 676 -8.09 19.70 -9.29
N PHE A 677 -6.80 19.59 -9.59
CA PHE A 677 -6.30 18.73 -10.66
C PHE A 677 -4.91 18.17 -10.36
N TYR A 678 -4.60 17.08 -11.06
CA TYR A 678 -3.29 16.44 -11.06
C TYR A 678 -3.05 15.75 -12.41
N GLU A 679 -3.92 14.81 -12.78
CA GLU A 679 -3.92 14.16 -14.10
C GLU A 679 -5.36 13.87 -14.53
N LYS A 680 -5.82 12.61 -14.50
CA LYS A 680 -7.20 12.20 -14.82
C LYS A 680 -7.91 11.74 -13.53
N HIS A 681 -9.12 12.22 -13.27
CA HIS A 681 -9.90 11.98 -12.05
C HIS A 681 -11.32 11.46 -12.31
N SER A 682 -11.84 11.54 -13.54
CA SER A 682 -13.23 11.17 -13.87
C SER A 682 -13.60 9.73 -13.52
N ASP A 683 -12.64 8.80 -13.52
CA ASP A 683 -12.84 7.41 -13.12
C ASP A 683 -13.20 7.23 -11.61
N ASN A 684 -13.08 8.31 -10.81
CA ASN A 684 -13.41 8.35 -9.39
C ASN A 684 -14.82 8.90 -9.10
N LEU A 685 -15.68 9.06 -10.12
CA LEU A 685 -17.04 9.61 -9.98
C LEU A 685 -17.84 9.00 -8.81
N TYR A 686 -17.78 7.68 -8.66
CA TYR A 686 -18.49 6.94 -7.61
C TYR A 686 -17.58 6.51 -6.44
N SER A 687 -16.47 7.19 -6.23
CA SER A 687 -15.59 6.96 -5.09
C SER A 687 -16.02 7.77 -3.87
N TYR A 688 -15.86 7.18 -2.68
CA TYR A 688 -16.09 7.89 -1.43
C TYR A 688 -14.85 8.68 -1.02
N MET A 689 -15.07 9.90 -0.51
CA MET A 689 -14.00 10.75 0.00
C MET A 689 -14.20 10.98 1.50
N THR A 690 -13.21 10.56 2.29
CA THR A 690 -13.27 10.73 3.75
C THR A 690 -12.94 12.18 4.13
N PRO A 691 -13.70 12.84 5.02
CA PRO A 691 -13.33 14.13 5.58
C PRO A 691 -12.12 13.94 6.49
N ALA A 692 -10.98 14.49 6.10
CA ALA A 692 -9.72 14.38 6.83
C ALA A 692 -8.93 15.67 6.68
N PRO A 693 -8.05 16.02 7.64
CA PRO A 693 -7.23 17.20 7.52
C PRO A 693 -6.21 17.02 6.40
N SER A 694 -5.95 18.11 5.69
CA SER A 694 -5.15 18.12 4.47
C SER A 694 -3.73 17.63 4.71
N ARG A 695 -3.31 16.61 3.96
CA ARG A 695 -1.89 16.26 3.88
C ARG A 695 -1.12 17.18 2.95
N SER A 696 -1.83 17.82 2.01
CA SER A 696 -1.27 18.69 0.98
C SER A 696 -2.30 19.26 -0.01
N THR A 697 -3.50 18.66 -0.12
CA THR A 697 -4.56 19.06 -1.07
C THR A 697 -5.85 19.49 -0.38
N ILE A 698 -6.77 20.14 -1.10
CA ILE A 698 -8.11 20.44 -0.57
C ILE A 698 -8.87 19.16 -0.21
N ASN A 699 -9.73 19.23 0.81
CA ASN A 699 -10.69 18.16 1.10
C ASN A 699 -12.03 18.48 0.40
N ILE A 700 -12.35 17.74 -0.67
CA ILE A 700 -13.50 18.04 -1.53
C ILE A 700 -14.83 18.10 -0.75
N PRO A 701 -15.23 17.07 0.05
CA PRO A 701 -16.45 17.16 0.85
C PRO A 701 -16.51 18.38 1.77
N PHE A 702 -15.37 18.75 2.38
CA PHE A 702 -15.29 19.91 3.26
C PHE A 702 -15.61 21.22 2.54
N PHE A 703 -15.02 21.48 1.36
CA PHE A 703 -15.32 22.69 0.60
C PHE A 703 -16.73 22.67 0.01
N VAL A 704 -17.19 21.53 -0.52
CA VAL A 704 -18.57 21.38 -1.03
C VAL A 704 -19.60 21.68 0.05
N SER A 705 -19.41 21.14 1.26
CA SER A 705 -20.30 21.38 2.40
C SER A 705 -20.37 22.84 2.84
N ARG A 706 -19.34 23.63 2.50
CA ARG A 706 -19.23 25.06 2.76
C ARG A 706 -19.76 25.92 1.62
N GLY A 707 -20.47 25.35 0.65
CA GLY A 707 -21.07 26.11 -0.45
C GLY A 707 -20.09 26.46 -1.57
N TYR A 708 -19.03 25.66 -1.77
CA TYR A 708 -18.23 25.72 -2.99
C TYR A 708 -18.75 24.71 -4.01
N ILE A 709 -18.66 25.06 -5.28
CA ILE A 709 -18.59 24.06 -6.34
C ILE A 709 -17.14 23.59 -6.42
N VAL A 710 -16.91 22.27 -6.43
CA VAL A 710 -15.57 21.74 -6.67
C VAL A 710 -15.55 21.05 -8.02
N PHE A 711 -14.59 21.41 -8.88
CA PHE A 711 -14.43 20.82 -10.21
C PHE A 711 -13.07 20.10 -10.30
N THR A 712 -13.07 18.85 -10.76
CA THR A 712 -11.85 18.08 -11.00
C THR A 712 -11.74 17.65 -12.46
N PRO A 713 -11.09 18.44 -13.33
CA PRO A 713 -10.95 18.11 -14.74
C PRO A 713 -9.93 16.99 -14.98
N ASP A 714 -10.19 16.17 -15.99
CA ASP A 714 -9.13 15.36 -16.62
C ASP A 714 -8.23 16.26 -17.47
N ILE A 715 -6.94 15.95 -17.47
CA ILE A 715 -5.95 16.60 -18.33
C ILE A 715 -5.43 15.56 -19.33
N ASP A 716 -5.42 15.93 -20.60
CA ASP A 716 -4.77 15.16 -21.66
C ASP A 716 -3.41 15.78 -21.99
N TYR A 717 -2.42 14.96 -22.35
CA TYR A 717 -1.03 15.41 -22.47
C TYR A 717 -0.39 15.02 -23.80
N THR A 718 0.49 15.88 -24.26
CA THR A 718 1.40 15.69 -25.38
C THR A 718 2.85 15.80 -24.90
N VAL A 719 3.73 15.04 -25.54
CA VAL A 719 5.16 15.06 -25.20
C VAL A 719 5.75 16.45 -25.51
N GLY A 720 6.45 17.02 -24.54
CA GLY A 720 7.16 18.29 -24.62
C GLY A 720 6.36 19.51 -24.12
N GLN A 721 5.04 19.42 -23.99
CA GLN A 721 4.18 20.57 -23.66
C GLN A 721 3.25 20.40 -22.44
N PRO A 722 3.66 19.68 -21.37
CA PRO A 722 2.76 19.37 -20.27
C PRO A 722 2.11 20.58 -19.58
N GLY A 723 2.79 21.73 -19.56
CA GLY A 723 2.22 22.96 -19.00
C GLY A 723 1.11 23.54 -19.87
N MET A 724 1.33 23.59 -21.18
CA MET A 724 0.33 24.10 -22.13
C MET A 724 -0.88 23.17 -22.20
N ASP A 725 -0.65 21.87 -22.10
CA ASP A 725 -1.73 20.87 -22.06
C ASP A 725 -2.61 20.99 -20.82
N ALA A 726 -2.00 21.29 -19.66
CA ALA A 726 -2.73 21.65 -18.46
C ALA A 726 -3.56 22.92 -18.66
N TYR A 727 -3.02 23.95 -19.33
CA TYR A 727 -3.78 25.15 -19.70
C TYR A 727 -4.97 24.82 -20.60
N ASN A 728 -4.72 24.09 -21.68
CA ASN A 728 -5.73 23.73 -22.67
C ASN A 728 -6.87 22.91 -22.06
N SER A 729 -6.57 22.06 -21.07
CA SER A 729 -7.54 21.17 -20.43
C SER A 729 -8.30 21.87 -19.30
N VAL A 730 -7.58 22.52 -18.37
CA VAL A 730 -8.18 23.10 -17.15
C VAL A 730 -8.92 24.40 -17.45
N VAL A 731 -8.32 25.30 -18.24
CA VAL A 731 -8.90 26.64 -18.49
C VAL A 731 -10.11 26.55 -19.40
N SER A 732 -10.08 25.71 -20.43
CA SER A 732 -11.27 25.45 -21.27
C SER A 732 -12.42 24.83 -20.48
N GLY A 733 -12.12 23.92 -19.54
CA GLY A 733 -13.14 23.34 -18.66
C GLY A 733 -13.75 24.39 -17.72
N ALA A 734 -12.95 25.33 -17.24
CA ALA A 734 -13.44 26.47 -16.48
C ALA A 734 -14.29 27.42 -17.35
N GLU A 735 -13.89 27.71 -18.60
CA GLU A 735 -14.68 28.50 -19.55
C GLU A 735 -16.02 27.86 -19.91
N GLU A 736 -16.06 26.53 -20.03
CA GLU A 736 -17.32 25.82 -20.24
C GLU A 736 -18.20 25.91 -18.98
N LEU A 737 -17.60 25.79 -17.80
CA LEU A 737 -18.31 25.83 -16.52
C LEU A 737 -18.94 27.21 -16.25
N ILE A 738 -18.28 28.33 -16.58
CA ILE A 738 -18.85 29.68 -16.33
C ILE A 738 -20.09 30.01 -17.18
N LYS A 739 -20.41 29.18 -18.19
CA LYS A 739 -21.66 29.32 -18.97
C LYS A 739 -22.91 29.01 -18.15
N PHE A 740 -22.76 28.34 -17.00
CA PHE A 740 -23.86 28.12 -16.09
C PHE A 740 -24.13 29.34 -15.21
N ASP A 741 -25.40 29.78 -15.17
CA ASP A 741 -25.82 30.94 -14.38
C ASP A 741 -25.60 30.81 -12.87
N TRP A 742 -25.35 29.62 -12.34
CA TRP A 742 -25.05 29.40 -10.92
C TRP A 742 -23.56 29.47 -10.59
N VAL A 743 -22.68 29.65 -11.58
CA VAL A 743 -21.24 29.81 -11.37
C VAL A 743 -20.90 31.27 -11.13
N ASP A 744 -20.17 31.54 -10.05
CA ASP A 744 -19.55 32.83 -9.78
C ASP A 744 -18.19 32.92 -10.48
N ALA A 745 -18.21 33.41 -11.71
CA ALA A 745 -17.02 33.52 -12.57
C ALA A 745 -15.93 34.45 -11.98
N GLU A 746 -16.32 35.40 -11.14
CA GLU A 746 -15.37 36.32 -10.48
C GLU A 746 -14.69 35.68 -9.26
N ASN A 747 -15.21 34.55 -8.76
CA ASN A 747 -14.73 33.87 -7.56
C ASN A 747 -14.38 32.41 -7.84
N MET A 748 -13.36 32.21 -8.68
CA MET A 748 -12.75 30.90 -8.95
C MET A 748 -11.31 30.80 -8.43
N ALA A 749 -10.92 29.62 -7.93
CA ALA A 749 -9.54 29.31 -7.56
C ALA A 749 -9.08 27.95 -8.08
N ILE A 750 -7.75 27.77 -8.12
CA ILE A 750 -7.10 26.50 -8.48
C ILE A 750 -6.25 25.96 -7.34
N GLN A 751 -6.17 24.64 -7.20
CA GLN A 751 -5.28 23.98 -6.26
C GLN A 751 -4.69 22.69 -6.82
N GLY A 752 -3.42 22.42 -6.51
CA GLY A 752 -2.72 21.20 -6.89
C GLY A 752 -1.49 20.94 -6.01
N GLN A 753 -1.03 19.70 -5.99
CA GLN A 753 0.15 19.25 -5.25
C GLN A 753 1.11 18.51 -6.17
N SER A 754 2.43 18.60 -5.93
CA SER A 754 3.47 17.93 -6.71
C SER A 754 3.37 18.27 -8.20
N TRP A 755 3.00 17.31 -9.05
CA TRP A 755 2.72 17.58 -10.47
C TRP A 755 1.59 18.60 -10.67
N GLY A 756 0.49 18.48 -9.90
CA GLY A 756 -0.55 19.50 -9.85
C GLY A 756 -0.04 20.85 -9.31
N GLY A 757 0.98 20.83 -8.43
CA GLY A 757 1.64 22.04 -7.94
C GLY A 757 2.42 22.77 -9.03
N TYR A 758 3.17 22.03 -9.86
CA TYR A 758 3.78 22.53 -11.09
C TYR A 758 2.74 23.15 -12.02
N GLN A 759 1.64 22.43 -12.27
CA GLN A 759 0.57 22.91 -13.15
C GLN A 759 -0.06 24.19 -12.63
N VAL A 760 -0.38 24.29 -11.33
CA VAL A 760 -0.86 25.55 -10.73
C VAL A 760 0.14 26.68 -10.97
N ALA A 761 1.42 26.44 -10.69
CA ALA A 761 2.46 27.45 -10.89
C ALA A 761 2.59 27.87 -12.35
N TYR A 762 2.39 26.96 -13.31
CA TYR A 762 2.37 27.26 -14.74
C TYR A 762 1.12 28.07 -15.15
N LEU A 763 -0.06 27.65 -14.73
CA LEU A 763 -1.33 28.28 -15.13
C LEU A 763 -1.40 29.75 -14.70
N VAL A 764 -0.92 30.08 -13.50
CA VAL A 764 -0.92 31.48 -13.03
C VAL A 764 0.03 32.39 -13.82
N THR A 765 0.92 31.85 -14.66
CA THR A 765 1.73 32.65 -15.59
C THR A 765 1.05 32.84 -16.95
N LYS A 766 -0.10 32.21 -17.19
CA LYS A 766 -0.78 32.17 -18.50
C LYS A 766 -2.15 32.82 -18.50
N THR A 767 -2.80 32.93 -17.34
CA THR A 767 -4.13 33.52 -17.22
C THR A 767 -4.35 34.15 -15.86
N ASN A 768 -5.19 35.19 -15.83
CA ASN A 768 -5.68 35.85 -14.62
C ASN A 768 -7.14 35.49 -14.30
N MET A 769 -7.68 34.43 -14.92
CA MET A 769 -9.04 33.93 -14.68
C MET A 769 -9.27 33.53 -13.22
N PHE A 770 -8.23 33.11 -12.50
CA PHE A 770 -8.35 32.64 -11.13
C PHE A 770 -8.00 33.75 -10.14
N LYS A 771 -8.90 33.96 -9.16
CA LYS A 771 -8.76 34.96 -8.11
C LYS A 771 -7.75 34.57 -7.03
N ALA A 772 -7.48 33.28 -6.87
CA ALA A 772 -6.47 32.75 -5.95
C ALA A 772 -5.96 31.37 -6.40
N ALA A 773 -4.74 31.01 -6.01
CA ALA A 773 -4.12 29.74 -6.38
C ALA A 773 -3.36 29.11 -5.20
N GLY A 774 -3.46 27.78 -5.04
CA GLY A 774 -2.72 26.99 -4.05
C GLY A 774 -1.80 25.95 -4.70
N SER A 775 -0.49 26.13 -4.59
CA SER A 775 0.52 25.25 -5.18
C SER A 775 1.32 24.50 -4.11
N GLY A 776 1.07 23.21 -3.95
CA GLY A 776 1.82 22.34 -3.05
C GLY A 776 3.03 21.70 -3.74
N ALA A 777 4.22 21.83 -3.16
CA ALA A 777 5.50 21.30 -3.65
C ALA A 777 5.71 21.48 -5.17
N PRO A 778 5.60 22.72 -5.71
CA PRO A 778 5.76 22.94 -7.14
C PRO A 778 7.17 22.60 -7.63
N VAL A 779 7.25 22.09 -8.86
CA VAL A 779 8.46 22.24 -9.69
C VAL A 779 8.31 23.57 -10.43
N SER A 780 9.13 24.56 -10.10
CA SER A 780 9.09 25.90 -10.70
C SER A 780 10.15 26.10 -11.79
N ASN A 781 11.20 25.28 -11.75
CA ASN A 781 12.35 25.32 -12.63
C ASN A 781 12.77 23.89 -13.00
N MET A 782 12.29 23.42 -14.14
CA MET A 782 12.63 22.08 -14.63
C MET A 782 14.11 21.95 -15.00
N THR A 783 14.83 23.05 -15.29
CA THR A 783 16.27 22.97 -15.61
C THR A 783 17.09 22.55 -14.39
N SER A 784 16.89 23.19 -13.23
CA SER A 784 17.59 22.84 -11.99
C SER A 784 17.07 21.53 -11.40
N ALA A 785 15.77 21.27 -11.53
CA ALA A 785 15.16 20.06 -11.00
C ALA A 785 15.49 18.78 -11.81
N TYR A 786 15.87 18.91 -13.08
CA TYR A 786 16.38 17.81 -13.92
C TYR A 786 17.69 17.21 -13.37
N GLY A 787 18.65 18.08 -13.02
CA GLY A 787 19.93 17.67 -12.41
C GLY A 787 19.84 17.33 -10.92
N GLY A 788 18.64 17.34 -10.33
CA GLY A 788 18.44 17.08 -8.91
C GLY A 788 18.37 15.59 -8.56
N ILE A 789 18.30 15.33 -7.25
CA ILE A 789 18.19 13.98 -6.67
C ILE A 789 16.79 13.79 -6.09
N ARG A 790 16.24 12.59 -6.25
CA ARG A 790 15.06 12.14 -5.51
C ARG A 790 15.51 11.53 -4.19
N TRP A 791 15.74 12.36 -3.17
CA TRP A 791 16.35 11.97 -1.90
C TRP A 791 15.65 10.85 -1.15
N THR A 792 14.35 10.60 -1.37
CA THR A 792 13.66 9.42 -0.80
C THR A 792 14.32 8.11 -1.27
N THR A 793 14.69 8.04 -2.55
CA THR A 793 15.30 6.86 -3.18
C THR A 793 16.79 7.01 -3.47
N GLY A 794 17.33 8.23 -3.37
CA GLY A 794 18.71 8.54 -3.74
C GLY A 794 19.01 8.54 -5.24
N ARG A 795 18.00 8.29 -6.09
CA ARG A 795 18.14 8.22 -7.56
C ARG A 795 18.26 9.61 -8.20
N SER A 796 18.93 9.66 -9.35
CA SER A 796 18.84 10.76 -10.32
C SER A 796 17.37 10.98 -10.72
N ARG A 797 17.01 12.22 -11.07
CA ARG A 797 15.67 12.58 -11.55
C ARG A 797 15.54 12.60 -13.07
N GLN A 798 16.60 12.33 -13.83
CA GLN A 798 16.62 12.49 -15.29
C GLN A 798 15.50 11.70 -15.98
N TYR A 799 15.33 10.41 -15.63
CA TYR A 799 14.24 9.59 -16.16
C TYR A 799 12.84 10.20 -15.95
N GLN A 800 12.66 10.99 -14.88
CA GLN A 800 11.36 11.59 -14.57
C GLN A 800 10.93 12.58 -15.67
N TYR A 801 11.88 13.37 -16.14
CA TYR A 801 11.72 14.39 -17.18
C TYR A 801 11.75 13.79 -18.57
N GLU A 802 12.67 12.87 -18.83
CA GLU A 802 12.84 12.32 -20.18
C GLU A 802 11.79 11.28 -20.55
N LYS A 803 11.27 10.50 -19.58
CA LYS A 803 10.48 9.30 -19.89
C LYS A 803 9.11 9.23 -19.21
N THR A 804 8.87 9.96 -18.13
CA THR A 804 7.66 9.73 -17.29
C THR A 804 6.83 11.00 -17.09
N GLN A 805 6.37 11.26 -15.87
CA GLN A 805 5.32 12.24 -15.53
C GLN A 805 5.59 13.65 -16.08
N SER A 806 6.85 14.09 -16.15
CA SER A 806 7.17 15.42 -16.63
C SER A 806 7.16 15.55 -18.16
N ARG A 807 7.08 14.43 -18.89
CA ARG A 807 6.75 14.36 -20.32
C ARG A 807 7.60 15.24 -21.24
N ILE A 808 8.82 15.63 -20.86
CA ILE A 808 9.66 16.50 -21.71
C ILE A 808 10.15 15.74 -22.94
N GLY A 809 10.45 14.45 -22.79
CA GLY A 809 10.77 13.57 -23.93
C GLY A 809 12.14 13.80 -24.56
N SER A 810 12.97 14.67 -23.99
CA SER A 810 14.30 15.01 -24.49
C SER A 810 15.24 15.36 -23.34
N THR A 811 16.53 15.18 -23.54
CA THR A 811 17.55 15.57 -22.56
C THR A 811 17.61 17.10 -22.43
N LEU A 812 18.14 17.60 -21.30
CA LEU A 812 18.31 19.04 -21.11
C LEU A 812 19.27 19.67 -22.13
N SER A 813 20.29 18.95 -22.57
CA SER A 813 21.25 19.42 -23.57
C SER A 813 20.66 19.53 -24.96
N ASP A 814 19.78 18.59 -25.33
CA ASP A 814 19.21 18.55 -26.69
C ASP A 814 18.05 19.55 -26.85
N SER A 815 17.33 19.85 -25.77
CA SER A 815 16.11 20.68 -25.83
C SER A 815 15.95 21.66 -24.66
N LEU A 816 16.97 22.49 -24.38
CA LEU A 816 16.91 23.51 -23.32
C LEU A 816 15.64 24.38 -23.38
N ASP A 817 15.19 24.75 -24.58
CA ASP A 817 13.99 25.56 -24.77
C ASP A 817 12.72 24.91 -24.21
N LEU A 818 12.59 23.57 -24.29
CA LEU A 818 11.44 22.86 -23.72
C LEU A 818 11.43 22.96 -22.20
N TYR A 819 12.60 22.84 -21.57
CA TYR A 819 12.72 22.97 -20.12
C TYR A 819 12.43 24.41 -19.66
N ILE A 820 12.90 25.43 -20.39
CA ILE A 820 12.59 26.84 -20.09
C ILE A 820 11.09 27.10 -20.26
N LYS A 821 10.49 26.68 -21.38
CA LYS A 821 9.05 26.89 -21.66
C LYS A 821 8.14 26.26 -20.61
N ASN A 822 8.54 25.13 -20.02
CA ASN A 822 7.82 24.43 -18.95
C ASN A 822 8.32 24.83 -17.54
N SER A 823 9.05 25.93 -17.37
CA SER A 823 9.53 26.40 -16.06
C SER A 823 8.85 27.72 -15.66
N PRO A 824 7.83 27.69 -14.77
CA PRO A 824 7.08 28.87 -14.34
C PRO A 824 7.94 30.04 -13.84
N VAL A 825 9.09 29.76 -13.21
CA VAL A 825 9.95 30.78 -12.61
C VAL A 825 10.39 31.86 -13.60
N PHE A 826 10.53 31.52 -14.89
CA PHE A 826 10.94 32.47 -15.93
C PHE A 826 9.81 33.42 -16.40
N PHE A 827 8.56 33.14 -16.00
CA PHE A 827 7.37 33.89 -16.41
C PHE A 827 6.67 34.58 -15.22
N VAL A 828 7.35 34.71 -14.08
CA VAL A 828 6.78 35.27 -12.84
C VAL A 828 6.29 36.71 -12.98
N LYS A 829 6.83 37.48 -13.93
CA LYS A 829 6.37 38.84 -14.22
C LYS A 829 4.89 38.90 -14.64
N ASP A 830 4.42 37.85 -15.29
CA ASP A 830 3.08 37.75 -15.88
C ASP A 830 2.02 37.31 -14.85
N ILE A 831 2.44 36.93 -13.63
CA ILE A 831 1.53 36.47 -12.57
C ILE A 831 0.84 37.66 -11.90
N GLU A 832 -0.49 37.67 -11.89
CA GLU A 832 -1.29 38.61 -11.09
C GLU A 832 -2.08 37.92 -9.98
N THR A 833 -2.35 36.63 -10.13
CA THR A 833 -3.09 35.81 -9.15
C THR A 833 -2.29 35.62 -7.84
N PRO A 834 -2.89 35.91 -6.67
CA PRO A 834 -2.33 35.58 -5.36
C PRO A 834 -2.01 34.07 -5.22
N LEU A 835 -0.78 33.75 -4.83
CA LEU A 835 -0.30 32.36 -4.77
C LEU A 835 0.06 31.92 -3.34
N LEU A 836 -0.57 30.85 -2.86
CA LEU A 836 -0.19 30.14 -1.64
C LEU A 836 0.67 28.92 -2.00
N ILE A 837 1.94 28.95 -1.63
CA ILE A 837 2.87 27.83 -1.80
C ILE A 837 2.94 27.04 -0.49
N MET A 838 2.90 25.70 -0.57
CA MET A 838 3.25 24.83 0.55
C MET A 838 4.42 23.94 0.14
N HIS A 839 5.57 24.01 0.84
CA HIS A 839 6.74 23.18 0.52
C HIS A 839 7.57 22.90 1.78
N ASN A 840 7.77 21.62 2.08
CA ASN A 840 8.47 21.18 3.28
C ASN A 840 9.98 21.02 3.03
N ASP A 841 10.77 21.19 4.08
CA ASP A 841 12.24 21.22 3.98
C ASP A 841 12.90 19.83 3.92
N ASN A 842 12.17 18.77 4.23
CA ASN A 842 12.62 17.38 4.09
C ASN A 842 11.87 16.65 2.95
N ASP A 843 11.39 17.39 1.96
CA ASP A 843 10.76 16.81 0.76
C ASP A 843 11.80 16.03 -0.07
N GLY A 844 11.71 14.70 -0.01
CA GLY A 844 12.57 13.81 -0.76
C GLY A 844 12.11 13.51 -2.20
N ALA A 845 10.97 14.05 -2.63
CA ALA A 845 10.39 13.83 -3.96
C ALA A 845 10.50 15.06 -4.87
N VAL A 846 10.33 16.29 -4.37
CA VAL A 846 10.55 17.56 -5.10
C VAL A 846 11.54 18.41 -4.31
N PRO A 847 12.62 18.95 -4.93
CA PRO A 847 13.64 19.66 -4.18
C PRO A 847 13.02 20.92 -3.57
N TRP A 848 13.18 21.10 -2.26
CA TRP A 848 12.61 22.22 -1.50
C TRP A 848 12.90 23.61 -2.12
N TYR A 849 14.07 23.76 -2.74
CA TYR A 849 14.48 24.98 -3.44
C TYR A 849 13.54 25.41 -4.57
N GLN A 850 12.74 24.51 -5.15
CA GLN A 850 11.78 24.88 -6.20
C GLN A 850 10.67 25.81 -5.66
N GLY A 851 10.15 25.54 -4.45
CA GLY A 851 9.21 26.44 -3.78
C GLY A 851 9.87 27.78 -3.42
N ILE A 852 11.13 27.76 -2.99
CA ILE A 852 11.90 28.97 -2.66
C ILE A 852 12.13 29.84 -3.90
N GLU A 853 12.56 29.24 -5.01
CA GLU A 853 12.82 29.93 -6.28
C GLU A 853 11.56 30.70 -6.75
N MET A 854 10.40 30.05 -6.69
CA MET A 854 9.12 30.67 -7.05
C MET A 854 8.74 31.81 -6.08
N TYR A 855 8.79 31.53 -4.77
CA TYR A 855 8.46 32.51 -3.73
C TYR A 855 9.32 33.77 -3.83
N MET A 856 10.65 33.59 -3.92
CA MET A 856 11.59 34.71 -3.95
C MET A 856 11.46 35.53 -5.23
N SER A 857 11.17 34.89 -6.37
CA SER A 857 10.94 35.57 -7.64
C SER A 857 9.69 36.45 -7.60
N MET A 858 8.58 35.92 -7.08
CA MET A 858 7.33 36.68 -6.93
C MET A 858 7.49 37.82 -5.92
N ARG A 859 8.13 37.53 -4.77
CA ARG A 859 8.41 38.52 -3.73
C ARG A 859 9.24 39.69 -4.25
N ARG A 860 10.24 39.43 -5.08
CA ARG A 860 11.10 40.48 -5.67
C ARG A 860 10.31 41.50 -6.49
N LEU A 861 9.24 41.05 -7.14
CA LEU A 861 8.34 41.85 -7.96
C LEU A 861 7.14 42.43 -7.17
N GLY A 862 7.08 42.20 -5.85
CA GLY A 862 5.98 42.70 -5.01
C GLY A 862 4.63 42.02 -5.28
N LYS A 863 4.62 40.82 -5.87
CA LYS A 863 3.40 40.06 -6.14
C LYS A 863 2.89 39.36 -4.85
N PRO A 864 1.57 39.23 -4.63
CA PRO A 864 1.03 38.54 -3.44
C PRO A 864 1.38 37.06 -3.45
N VAL A 865 2.24 36.64 -2.51
CA VAL A 865 2.66 35.24 -2.37
C VAL A 865 2.93 34.90 -0.92
N TRP A 866 2.52 33.69 -0.51
CA TRP A 866 2.81 33.11 0.80
C TRP A 866 3.50 31.78 0.62
N MET A 867 4.39 31.43 1.55
CA MET A 867 5.03 30.12 1.60
C MET A 867 4.82 29.49 2.98
N LEU A 868 4.12 28.36 3.01
CA LEU A 868 3.97 27.50 4.17
C LEU A 868 5.06 26.43 4.13
N GLN A 869 5.97 26.49 5.10
CA GLN A 869 7.02 25.48 5.29
C GLN A 869 6.76 24.75 6.60
N TYR A 870 6.50 23.44 6.54
CA TYR A 870 6.48 22.59 7.72
C TYR A 870 7.83 21.92 7.90
N ASN A 871 8.49 22.22 9.03
CA ASN A 871 9.82 21.72 9.31
C ASN A 871 9.83 20.21 9.63
N ASN A 872 10.82 19.51 9.08
CA ASN A 872 11.04 18.06 9.18
C ASN A 872 9.90 17.20 8.60
N GLU A 873 9.09 17.77 7.71
CA GLU A 873 8.04 17.04 7.00
C GLU A 873 8.51 16.63 5.61
N GLU A 874 7.99 15.51 5.12
CA GLU A 874 8.33 14.98 3.80
C GLU A 874 7.47 15.62 2.69
N HIS A 875 7.42 15.01 1.51
CA HIS A 875 6.65 15.48 0.35
C HIS A 875 5.15 15.71 0.63
N ASN A 876 4.55 14.86 1.45
CA ASN A 876 3.21 15.03 1.98
C ASN A 876 3.31 15.04 3.51
N LEU A 877 2.52 15.86 4.18
CA LEU A 877 2.55 15.94 5.64
C LEU A 877 2.23 14.57 6.26
N ILE A 878 3.04 14.18 7.24
CA ILE A 878 2.90 12.95 8.03
C ILE A 878 2.36 13.28 9.42
N HIS A 879 2.82 14.37 10.04
CA HIS A 879 2.36 14.69 11.39
C HIS A 879 0.97 15.33 11.37
N ARG A 880 0.03 14.69 12.09
CA ARG A 880 -1.37 15.12 12.15
C ARG A 880 -1.58 16.57 12.56
N ARG A 881 -0.75 17.10 13.47
CA ARG A 881 -0.83 18.52 13.88
C ARG A 881 -0.62 19.47 12.70
N ASN A 882 0.30 19.13 11.80
CA ASN A 882 0.64 19.91 10.63
C ASN A 882 -0.46 19.77 9.57
N THR A 883 -1.06 18.57 9.43
CA THR A 883 -2.19 18.39 8.51
C THR A 883 -3.42 19.20 8.94
N LYS A 884 -3.69 19.29 10.24
CA LYS A 884 -4.77 20.14 10.80
C LYS A 884 -4.50 21.63 10.55
N ASP A 885 -3.27 22.10 10.77
CA ASP A 885 -2.89 23.49 10.47
C ASP A 885 -3.03 23.82 8.98
N LEU A 886 -2.57 22.94 8.08
CA LEU A 886 -2.71 23.16 6.64
C LEU A 886 -4.17 23.24 6.20
N ALA A 887 -5.04 22.37 6.75
CA ALA A 887 -6.47 22.40 6.45
C ALA A 887 -7.09 23.76 6.79
N ILE A 888 -6.73 24.34 7.94
CA ILE A 888 -7.19 25.66 8.39
C ILE A 888 -6.66 26.75 7.46
N ARG A 889 -5.37 26.74 7.13
CA ARG A 889 -4.77 27.78 6.27
C ARG A 889 -5.32 27.75 4.84
N LEU A 890 -5.53 26.57 4.27
CA LEU A 890 -6.20 26.43 2.98
C LEU A 890 -7.63 26.97 3.04
N GLN A 891 -8.39 26.66 4.09
CA GLN A 891 -9.73 27.21 4.28
C GLN A 891 -9.68 28.74 4.34
N GLN A 892 -8.89 29.32 5.24
CA GLN A 892 -8.82 30.77 5.43
C GLN A 892 -8.37 31.51 4.16
N PHE A 893 -7.38 30.97 3.45
CA PHE A 893 -6.88 31.57 2.21
C PHE A 893 -7.98 31.64 1.14
N PHE A 894 -8.69 30.54 0.88
CA PHE A 894 -9.72 30.53 -0.16
C PHE A 894 -11.03 31.19 0.27
N ASP A 895 -11.42 31.11 1.54
CA ASP A 895 -12.59 31.83 2.06
C ASP A 895 -12.36 33.35 1.94
N HIS A 896 -11.16 33.86 2.23
CA HIS A 896 -10.84 35.29 2.07
C HIS A 896 -11.04 35.76 0.63
N TYR A 897 -10.42 35.08 -0.33
CA TYR A 897 -10.47 35.51 -1.73
C TYR A 897 -11.82 35.26 -2.40
N LEU A 898 -12.44 34.11 -2.16
CA LEU A 898 -13.63 33.67 -2.91
C LEU A 898 -14.95 34.02 -2.23
N LYS A 899 -14.95 34.30 -0.92
CA LYS A 899 -16.17 34.68 -0.18
C LYS A 899 -16.08 36.05 0.49
N GLY A 900 -14.92 36.70 0.43
CA GLY A 900 -14.72 38.00 1.07
C GLY A 900 -14.62 37.93 2.59
N GLU A 901 -14.32 36.76 3.15
CA GLU A 901 -14.07 36.66 4.59
C GLU A 901 -12.84 37.50 4.98
N PRO A 902 -12.77 38.05 6.21
CA PRO A 902 -11.62 38.81 6.65
C PRO A 902 -10.30 38.02 6.57
N ALA A 903 -9.21 38.69 6.21
CA ALA A 903 -7.90 38.06 6.13
C ALA A 903 -7.36 37.72 7.54
N PRO A 904 -6.79 36.52 7.75
CA PRO A 904 -6.13 36.21 9.01
C PRO A 904 -4.78 36.93 9.14
N VAL A 905 -4.31 37.13 10.37
CA VAL A 905 -3.03 37.77 10.70
C VAL A 905 -1.84 37.13 9.97
N TRP A 906 -1.84 35.80 9.80
CA TRP A 906 -0.76 35.13 9.08
C TRP A 906 -0.69 35.52 7.59
N MET A 907 -1.80 35.97 6.99
CA MET A 907 -1.80 36.46 5.61
C MET A 907 -1.39 37.92 5.52
N THR A 908 -1.89 38.78 6.40
CA THR A 908 -1.68 40.24 6.33
C THR A 908 -0.28 40.66 6.79
N ARG A 909 0.20 40.07 7.88
CA ARG A 909 1.45 40.47 8.56
C ARG A 909 2.44 39.33 8.76
N GLY A 910 2.02 38.08 8.54
CA GLY A 910 2.83 36.89 8.76
C GLY A 910 2.97 36.50 10.23
N VAL A 911 3.65 35.39 10.51
CA VAL A 911 4.00 34.95 11.87
C VAL A 911 5.52 34.98 12.03
N PRO A 912 6.09 35.97 12.75
CA PRO A 912 7.53 36.08 12.96
C PRO A 912 8.13 34.84 13.63
N ALA A 913 9.41 34.57 13.37
CA ALA A 913 10.11 33.45 14.00
C ALA A 913 10.08 33.50 15.54
N THR A 914 10.06 34.70 16.12
CA THR A 914 9.95 34.94 17.57
C THR A 914 8.60 34.54 18.17
N GLU A 915 7.57 34.38 17.33
CA GLU A 915 6.20 34.03 17.71
C GLU A 915 5.82 32.59 17.34
N LYS A 916 6.69 31.87 16.62
CA LYS A 916 6.49 30.44 16.31
C LYS A 916 6.34 29.63 17.61
N GLY A 917 5.26 28.85 17.68
CA GLY A 917 4.92 28.05 18.85
C GLY A 917 4.24 28.81 19.99
N LYS A 918 4.13 30.14 19.91
CA LYS A 918 3.34 30.97 20.83
C LYS A 918 1.95 31.28 20.26
N THR A 919 1.86 31.51 18.96
CA THR A 919 0.60 31.72 18.23
C THR A 919 0.63 31.01 16.88
N TRP A 920 -0.56 30.69 16.37
CA TRP A 920 -0.77 30.16 15.02
C TRP A 920 -1.02 31.26 13.97
N GLY A 921 -1.36 32.47 14.43
CA GLY A 921 -1.74 33.60 13.58
C GLY A 921 -3.10 33.44 12.89
N TYR A 922 -4.00 32.62 13.43
CA TYR A 922 -5.33 32.35 12.86
C TYR A 922 -6.34 33.48 13.11
N ASP A 923 -6.06 34.37 14.05
CA ASP A 923 -6.92 35.51 14.38
C ASP A 923 -7.12 36.40 13.15
N ILE A 924 -8.28 37.06 13.08
CA ILE A 924 -8.63 38.00 12.02
C ILE A 924 -7.95 39.35 12.29
N ASP A 925 -7.46 40.00 11.24
CA ASP A 925 -6.91 41.37 11.28
C ASP A 925 -7.97 42.42 10.93
#